data_AF-R7ETV8-F1
#
_entry.id   AF-R7ETV8-F1
#
_cell.length_a   1.000
_cell.length_b   1.000
_cell.length_c   1.000
_cell.angle_alpha   90.00
_cell.angle_beta   90.00
_cell.angle_gamma   90.00
#
_symmetry.space_group_name_H-M   'P 1'
#
loop_
_entity.id
_entity.type
_entity.pdbx_description
1 polymer ?
#
loop_
_entity_poly.entity_id
_entity_poly.type
_entity_poly.pdbx_seq_one_letter_code
_entity_poly.pdbx_strand_id
1 'polypeptide(L)'
;MCTIGSAVFDISAPEYIIGDPFEIEPQSISSLRSARKRVCIVGEVCSFKCEEARGGGGMFITFGIFDGNATIEVRTRRLEAEDAQEISDTISNGMIVAAVGDVRPDKNSPDMLFYYSAIAKIKRLPREDTAEEKRVELHLHTNMSAMDALISPADAVNTAKRWGHKAVAVTDHANVQGFPEAMIAAEKAEMKVIYGLEAYFVNDSASPLFGEWDRAFSDEVVVFDIETTGLSVVTCKITEIGAVKIRDGKVVDRYSTFVNPECHIPEEITELTSITDDMVKDAPTVREVLPEFLAFVGDDLLVAHNAGFDTGFIRYVAKEQGIEFDSPYLDTVALSRYVNTDLKVHKLDAVAKYFGLGDFNHHRAVDDAEMLGLIYLKMLEKLEKFGIEDYGRLVSEIHANTDPLTLKTYHMIILVKNLTGLKNLYKLVSLSYLKYYRRVPRIPKSELDKLREGLIIGSACEAGELFSAIVDNRSDSDIEDIASYYDYLEIQPIGNNHFMVDEGRVPDEEALRDYNRRIVAIGEKLGKPVVATSDAHFLDPEDEIYRHILLAGMKFKDADKSCPIYFHTTDEMLREFAYLGEKKAHEVVIDNPNAINDMVEEVRPIPKGSFPPHLDGAEEELTEKCWTRAHNMYGDELPEIVSSRLERELGSIIKNGFAVLYVIAEKLVHFSESQGYLVGSRGSVGSSFVATMAGISEVNPLPPHYYCPKCRYSDFSNPDKVGSGFDMPTRNCPVCGEKLAQDGQDIPFETFLGFYGEKSPDIDLNFSGEVQGRVHKFTEELFGSENVFRAGTLGTLADKTAYGFVAKYFESKGESVCRAEADRIISHCVGVKRTTGQHPGGIIVVPREKEVYDFTPIQHPADDPKSDIITTHFAFSYLHDTILKLDELGHDIPTKYKFLEKYSGISVMDVAMNDRTVYELFATTESIGIPQMDVTDKETKMLGLMIGTLGLPEMGTSFIQQVLVDAKPKNFADLMQISGLTHGTDVWLGNAQDLIKNGICDISHVVGTRDGIMLDLIRYGVDKNLSFKIMEMVRKNKKGKPIPEEMVAAMREKEVPEWYIDSLRKIKYMFPKAHAAAYVMSAIRLGWYKVHQPVAFYCAILTVAPEGFDATVVARGRRAVVDTMRDINARWNDATQKEKDLFGAMQFANECMLRNIKFLPVSLEHSHAKEFLPEDGNIRMPFMSLPGVGENAALAIMNAREDEPYFSVEDLQLRAKLNKSVIEILRTNGVLDRLSETAQISMFDLF
;
A
#
# COMPACT_ATOMS: atom_id res chain seq x y z
N MET A 1 -3.58 43.21 8.86
CA MET A 1 -4.45 42.07 8.50
C MET A 1 -4.86 42.22 7.06
N CYS A 2 -4.58 41.23 6.24
CA CYS A 2 -4.99 41.19 4.83
C CYS A 2 -5.64 39.84 4.54
N THR A 3 -6.76 39.85 3.84
CA THR A 3 -7.48 38.64 3.43
C THR A 3 -7.40 38.50 1.92
N ILE A 4 -6.92 37.36 1.43
CA ILE A 4 -6.91 37.01 0.01
C ILE A 4 -7.47 35.60 -0.13
N GLY A 5 -8.54 35.46 -0.91
CA GLY A 5 -9.29 34.19 -0.95
C GLY A 5 -9.83 33.84 0.43
N SER A 6 -9.59 32.60 0.87
CA SER A 6 -9.89 32.11 2.23
C SER A 6 -8.78 32.39 3.25
N ALA A 7 -7.59 32.81 2.81
CA ALA A 7 -6.43 32.97 3.68
C ALA A 7 -6.35 34.36 4.31
N VAL A 8 -6.00 34.40 5.61
CA VAL A 8 -5.78 35.64 6.36
C VAL A 8 -4.30 35.75 6.74
N PHE A 9 -3.70 36.88 6.38
CA PHE A 9 -2.29 37.18 6.63
C PHE A 9 -2.14 38.33 7.61
N ASP A 10 -1.29 38.13 8.62
CA ASP A 10 -0.81 39.20 9.50
C ASP A 10 0.44 39.85 8.91
N ILE A 11 0.23 41.05 8.38
CA ILE A 11 1.24 41.93 7.77
C ILE A 11 1.70 43.04 8.71
N SER A 12 1.33 43.01 10.00
CA SER A 12 1.60 44.11 10.94
C SER A 12 3.06 44.16 11.43
N ALA A 13 3.76 43.02 11.42
CA ALA A 13 5.14 42.90 11.87
C ALA A 13 5.98 42.06 10.89
N PRO A 14 6.24 42.57 9.66
CA PRO A 14 7.04 41.86 8.68
C PRO A 14 8.52 41.84 9.07
N GLU A 15 9.16 40.68 8.91
CA GLU A 15 10.61 40.52 9.03
C GLU A 15 11.21 40.51 7.62
N TYR A 16 11.91 41.57 7.22
CA TYR A 16 12.50 41.65 5.88
C TYR A 16 13.73 40.74 5.80
N ILE A 17 13.63 39.70 4.96
CA ILE A 17 14.65 38.66 4.84
C ILE A 17 15.53 38.83 3.61
N ILE A 18 15.01 39.46 2.54
CA ILE A 18 15.77 39.70 1.30
C ILE A 18 15.39 41.09 0.75
N GLY A 19 16.39 41.88 0.34
CA GLY A 19 16.21 43.20 -0.26
C GLY A 19 15.83 44.31 0.71
N ASP A 20 15.49 45.49 0.17
CA ASP A 20 15.12 46.66 0.99
C ASP A 20 13.69 46.55 1.55
N PRO A 21 13.41 47.15 2.73
CA PRO A 21 12.05 47.24 3.27
C PRO A 21 11.06 47.89 2.30
N PHE A 22 9.83 47.36 2.25
CA PHE A 22 8.78 47.81 1.32
C PHE A 22 7.39 47.80 1.98
N GLU A 23 6.49 48.63 1.45
CA GLU A 23 5.10 48.66 1.92
C GLU A 23 4.31 47.45 1.38
N ILE A 24 3.62 46.74 2.27
CA ILE A 24 2.91 45.50 1.96
C ILE A 24 1.45 45.83 1.59
N GLU A 25 1.22 46.10 0.31
CA GLU A 25 -0.12 46.27 -0.30
C GLU A 25 -0.38 45.14 -1.30
N PRO A 26 -0.79 43.95 -0.83
CA PRO A 26 -0.79 42.77 -1.67
C PRO A 26 -1.96 42.75 -2.67
N GLN A 27 -1.67 42.26 -3.88
CA GLN A 27 -2.64 41.96 -4.93
C GLN A 27 -2.83 40.44 -5.00
N SER A 28 -4.06 39.99 -5.29
CA SER A 28 -4.31 38.56 -5.51
C SER A 28 -3.60 38.08 -6.77
N ILE A 29 -2.94 36.93 -6.65
CA ILE A 29 -2.21 36.25 -7.71
C ILE A 29 -3.12 35.88 -8.87
N SER A 30 -4.37 35.51 -8.60
CA SER A 30 -5.38 35.20 -9.62
C SER A 30 -5.64 36.35 -10.61
N SER A 31 -5.38 37.60 -10.19
CA SER A 31 -5.54 38.80 -11.02
C SER A 31 -4.33 39.11 -11.92
N LEU A 32 -3.21 38.39 -11.77
CA LEU A 32 -1.93 38.65 -12.45
C LEU A 32 -1.83 37.93 -13.81
N ARG A 33 -2.82 38.15 -14.69
CA ARG A 33 -2.90 37.52 -16.03
C ARG A 33 -2.08 38.22 -17.11
N SER A 34 -1.40 39.32 -16.81
CA SER A 34 -0.62 40.11 -17.76
C SER A 34 0.61 40.75 -17.10
N ALA A 35 1.56 41.20 -17.92
CA ALA A 35 2.82 41.73 -17.42
C ALA A 35 2.58 43.01 -16.60
N ARG A 36 3.09 43.06 -15.37
CA ARG A 36 2.96 44.19 -14.45
C ARG A 36 4.30 44.45 -13.77
N LYS A 37 4.57 45.72 -13.47
CA LYS A 37 5.77 46.12 -12.73
C LYS A 37 5.42 46.44 -11.29
N ARG A 38 6.34 46.13 -10.37
CA ARG A 38 6.27 46.49 -8.95
C ARG A 38 4.94 46.09 -8.28
N VAL A 39 4.60 44.81 -8.39
CA VAL A 39 3.46 44.16 -7.74
C VAL A 39 3.91 43.61 -6.39
N CYS A 40 3.12 43.81 -5.34
CA CYS A 40 3.27 43.11 -4.07
C CYS A 40 2.29 41.92 -4.04
N ILE A 41 2.79 40.75 -3.66
CA ILE A 41 2.00 39.53 -3.45
C ILE A 41 2.29 38.99 -2.05
N VAL A 42 1.34 38.25 -1.48
CA VAL A 42 1.53 37.47 -0.25
C VAL A 42 1.11 36.05 -0.48
N GLY A 43 1.72 35.12 0.24
CA GLY A 43 1.33 33.73 0.19
C GLY A 43 2.31 32.80 0.87
N GLU A 44 1.96 31.52 0.84
CA GLU A 44 2.80 30.44 1.29
C GLU A 44 3.76 30.00 0.19
N VAL A 45 5.04 29.84 0.53
CA VAL A 45 6.03 29.27 -0.39
C VAL A 45 5.73 27.79 -0.59
N CYS A 46 5.40 27.42 -1.83
CA CYS A 46 5.23 26.04 -2.27
C CYS A 46 6.33 25.67 -3.28
N SER A 47 6.70 24.39 -3.40
CA SER A 47 7.58 23.87 -4.45
C SER A 47 8.96 24.55 -4.68
N PHE A 48 9.82 24.64 -3.65
CA PHE A 48 11.19 25.17 -3.74
C PHE A 48 12.19 24.21 -4.44
N LYS A 49 12.97 24.73 -5.39
CA LYS A 49 14.02 24.02 -6.16
C LYS A 49 15.22 24.93 -6.41
N CYS A 50 16.42 24.37 -6.29
CA CYS A 50 17.68 25.01 -6.68
C CYS A 50 18.37 24.12 -7.74
N GLU A 51 18.58 24.64 -8.94
CA GLU A 51 19.08 23.89 -10.10
C GLU A 51 20.28 24.59 -10.75
N GLU A 52 21.25 23.83 -11.25
CA GLU A 52 22.39 24.37 -11.97
C GLU A 52 21.98 24.86 -13.38
N ALA A 53 22.50 26.01 -13.80
CA ALA A 53 22.26 26.57 -15.12
C ALA A 53 22.79 25.66 -16.24
N ARG A 54 21.96 25.40 -17.26
CA ARG A 54 22.39 24.68 -18.49
C ARG A 54 23.57 25.43 -19.14
N GLY A 55 24.77 24.85 -19.05
CA GLY A 55 26.03 25.44 -19.53
C GLY A 55 27.12 25.61 -18.46
N GLY A 56 26.82 25.30 -17.19
CA GLY A 56 27.76 25.34 -16.06
C GLY A 56 28.04 26.75 -15.51
N GLY A 57 28.37 26.83 -14.22
CA GLY A 57 28.89 28.03 -13.56
C GLY A 57 27.84 29.02 -13.03
N GLY A 58 26.72 28.54 -12.49
CA GLY A 58 25.73 29.36 -11.80
C GLY A 58 24.44 28.60 -11.50
N MET A 59 23.67 29.06 -10.52
CA MET A 59 22.44 28.42 -10.03
C MET A 59 21.19 29.23 -10.39
N PHE A 60 20.05 28.56 -10.48
CA PHE A 60 18.72 29.16 -10.49
C PHE A 60 17.91 28.63 -9.32
N ILE A 61 17.19 29.51 -8.66
CA ILE A 61 16.19 29.14 -7.66
C ILE A 61 14.81 29.41 -8.24
N THR A 62 13.93 28.43 -8.07
CA THR A 62 12.52 28.48 -8.43
C THR A 62 11.68 28.02 -7.26
N PHE A 63 10.63 28.77 -6.93
CA PHE A 63 9.65 28.39 -5.92
C PHE A 63 8.29 29.01 -6.26
N GLY A 64 7.19 28.37 -5.88
CA GLY A 64 5.84 28.92 -5.98
C GLY A 64 5.48 29.77 -4.77
N ILE A 65 4.59 30.75 -4.95
CA ILE A 65 3.88 31.43 -3.86
C ILE A 65 2.37 31.22 -4.09
N PHE A 66 1.67 30.68 -3.10
CA PHE A 66 0.22 30.45 -3.10
C PHE A 66 -0.49 31.43 -2.16
N ASP A 67 -1.41 32.23 -2.69
CA ASP A 67 -2.11 33.28 -1.91
C ASP A 67 -3.41 32.82 -1.24
N GLY A 68 -3.74 31.52 -1.31
CA GLY A 68 -5.04 30.98 -0.91
C GLY A 68 -6.03 30.78 -2.06
N ASN A 69 -5.71 31.25 -3.27
CA ASN A 69 -6.57 31.10 -4.45
C ASN A 69 -5.78 30.68 -5.70
N ALA A 70 -4.59 31.22 -5.92
CA ALA A 70 -3.75 30.87 -7.06
C ALA A 70 -2.26 30.84 -6.71
N THR A 71 -1.49 30.06 -7.46
CA THR A 71 -0.03 30.00 -7.34
C THR A 71 0.65 30.70 -8.51
N ILE A 72 1.75 31.42 -8.22
CA ILE A 72 2.67 31.95 -9.24
C ILE A 72 4.08 31.42 -9.00
N GLU A 73 4.77 31.03 -10.08
CA GLU A 73 6.16 30.61 -10.01
C GLU A 73 7.07 31.85 -9.89
N VAL A 74 7.87 31.86 -8.85
CA VAL A 74 8.94 32.82 -8.59
C VAL A 74 10.24 32.25 -9.11
N ARG A 75 10.99 33.04 -9.88
CA ARG A 75 12.27 32.61 -10.45
C ARG A 75 13.35 33.65 -10.26
N THR A 76 14.52 33.22 -9.79
CA THR A 76 15.68 34.11 -9.68
C THR A 76 16.32 34.37 -11.04
N ARG A 77 17.10 35.45 -11.12
CA ARG A 77 18.17 35.54 -12.11
C ARG A 77 19.21 34.43 -11.86
N ARG A 78 20.14 34.23 -12.78
CA ARG A 78 21.31 33.38 -12.54
C ARG A 78 22.08 33.93 -11.34
N LEU A 79 22.33 33.06 -10.37
CA LEU A 79 23.05 33.34 -9.12
C LEU A 79 24.40 32.62 -9.12
N GLU A 80 25.34 33.13 -8.35
CA GLU A 80 26.53 32.38 -7.96
C GLU A 80 26.16 31.33 -6.89
N ALA A 81 27.01 30.32 -6.67
CA ALA A 81 26.70 29.21 -5.77
C ALA A 81 26.50 29.65 -4.31
N GLU A 82 27.29 30.62 -3.84
CA GLU A 82 27.19 31.17 -2.47
C GLU A 82 25.86 31.90 -2.25
N ASP A 83 25.47 32.81 -3.16
CA ASP A 83 24.19 33.53 -3.11
C ASP A 83 22.98 32.57 -3.15
N ALA A 84 23.09 31.50 -3.95
CA ALA A 84 22.04 30.50 -4.04
C ALA A 84 21.90 29.67 -2.75
N GLN A 85 23.02 29.40 -2.08
CA GLN A 85 23.02 28.73 -0.78
C GLN A 85 22.36 29.62 0.28
N GLU A 86 22.72 30.91 0.34
CA GLU A 86 22.14 31.86 1.30
C GLU A 86 20.61 31.96 1.17
N ILE A 87 20.09 32.04 -0.06
CA ILE A 87 18.64 32.05 -0.31
C ILE A 87 18.01 30.70 0.07
N SER A 88 18.68 29.58 -0.20
CA SER A 88 18.18 28.23 0.15
C SER A 88 18.14 27.99 1.66
N ASP A 89 19.03 28.64 2.42
CA ASP A 89 19.03 28.60 3.88
C ASP A 89 17.96 29.54 4.48
N THR A 90 17.54 30.56 3.72
CA THR A 90 16.58 31.58 4.16
C THR A 90 15.13 31.24 3.82
N ILE A 91 14.88 30.72 2.61
CA ILE A 91 13.53 30.39 2.10
C ILE A 91 13.32 28.88 2.14
N SER A 92 12.18 28.46 2.68
CA SER A 92 11.78 27.05 2.71
C SER A 92 10.29 26.88 2.41
N ASN A 93 9.89 25.68 1.97
CA ASN A 93 8.49 25.34 1.76
C ASN A 93 7.69 25.52 3.08
N GLY A 94 6.47 26.04 2.98
CA GLY A 94 5.59 26.36 4.12
C GLY A 94 5.86 27.73 4.75
N MET A 95 6.89 28.44 4.31
CA MET A 95 7.17 29.80 4.79
C MET A 95 6.12 30.78 4.24
N ILE A 96 5.54 31.61 5.11
CA ILE A 96 4.58 32.64 4.69
C ILE A 96 5.35 33.94 4.39
N VAL A 97 5.22 34.43 3.16
CA VAL A 97 6.01 35.56 2.66
C VAL A 97 5.14 36.63 2.03
N ALA A 98 5.60 37.88 2.15
CA ALA A 98 5.24 38.98 1.27
C ALA A 98 6.40 39.20 0.31
N ALA A 99 6.14 39.37 -0.99
CA ALA A 99 7.17 39.62 -1.99
C ALA A 99 6.75 40.78 -2.89
N VAL A 100 7.67 41.70 -3.17
CA VAL A 100 7.47 42.77 -4.16
C VAL A 100 8.37 42.55 -5.36
N GLY A 101 7.84 42.71 -6.57
CA GLY A 101 8.57 42.33 -7.79
C GLY A 101 7.84 42.65 -9.09
N ASP A 102 8.35 42.11 -10.19
CA ASP A 102 7.76 42.25 -11.53
C ASP A 102 7.16 40.93 -12.01
N VAL A 103 6.00 40.98 -12.66
CA VAL A 103 5.36 39.84 -13.32
C VAL A 103 5.67 39.91 -14.82
N ARG A 104 6.23 38.85 -15.39
CA ARG A 104 6.66 38.80 -16.80
C ARG A 104 6.29 37.46 -17.45
N PRO A 105 5.96 37.41 -18.75
CA PRO A 105 5.71 36.15 -19.43
C PRO A 105 7.01 35.32 -19.52
N ASP A 106 6.89 34.01 -19.34
CA ASP A 106 7.98 33.09 -19.66
C ASP A 106 8.20 33.02 -21.17
N LYS A 107 9.45 32.77 -21.58
CA LYS A 107 9.81 32.62 -22.99
C LYS A 107 9.56 31.21 -23.53
N ASN A 108 9.52 30.22 -22.63
CA ASN A 108 9.45 28.80 -22.97
C ASN A 108 8.12 28.14 -22.62
N SER A 109 7.22 28.88 -21.97
CA SER A 109 5.88 28.43 -21.59
C SER A 109 4.90 29.61 -21.68
N PRO A 110 3.58 29.35 -21.74
CA PRO A 110 2.58 30.42 -21.68
C PRO A 110 2.41 31.04 -20.28
N ASP A 111 3.19 30.60 -19.29
CA ASP A 111 3.03 31.00 -17.89
C ASP A 111 3.59 32.40 -17.61
N MET A 112 3.04 33.05 -16.58
CA MET A 112 3.58 34.29 -16.02
C MET A 112 4.50 33.96 -14.84
N LEU A 113 5.71 34.51 -14.85
CA LEU A 113 6.70 34.36 -13.78
C LEU A 113 6.80 35.63 -12.94
N PHE A 114 7.00 35.47 -11.64
CA PHE A 114 7.27 36.54 -10.70
C PHE A 114 8.79 36.66 -10.45
N TYR A 115 9.32 37.86 -10.64
CA TYR A 115 10.71 38.18 -10.34
C TYR A 115 10.74 39.13 -9.14
N TYR A 116 11.09 38.61 -7.96
CA TYR A 116 11.13 39.40 -6.75
C TYR A 116 12.30 40.40 -6.74
N SER A 117 12.07 41.52 -6.07
CA SER A 117 13.08 42.53 -5.71
C SER A 117 13.38 42.48 -4.21
N ALA A 118 12.35 42.24 -3.39
CA ALA A 118 12.48 42.08 -1.94
C ALA A 118 11.42 41.10 -1.42
N ILE A 119 11.73 40.42 -0.31
CA ILE A 119 10.88 39.44 0.37
C ILE A 119 10.90 39.73 1.87
N ALA A 120 9.72 39.69 2.49
CA ALA A 120 9.54 39.73 3.92
C ALA A 120 8.82 38.48 4.40
N LYS A 121 9.25 37.93 5.52
CA LYS A 121 8.52 36.91 6.27
C LYS A 121 7.36 37.58 7.00
N ILE A 122 6.18 36.99 6.85
CA ILE A 122 4.95 37.41 7.53
C ILE A 122 4.32 36.20 8.22
N LYS A 123 3.13 36.35 8.80
CA LYS A 123 2.40 35.22 9.42
C LYS A 123 1.08 34.98 8.70
N ARG A 124 0.72 33.72 8.49
CA ARG A 124 -0.66 33.32 8.17
C ARG A 124 -1.38 33.11 9.51
N LEU A 125 -2.57 33.64 9.63
CA LEU A 125 -3.44 33.34 10.76
C LEU A 125 -4.26 32.11 10.39
N PRO A 126 -4.10 30.99 11.12
CA PRO A 126 -4.88 29.79 10.85
C PRO A 126 -6.36 30.04 11.15
N ARG A 127 -7.24 29.20 10.63
CA ARG A 127 -8.62 29.16 11.11
C ARG A 127 -8.61 28.81 12.61
N GLU A 128 -9.31 29.61 13.41
CA GLU A 128 -9.42 29.44 14.86
C GLU A 128 -10.86 29.13 15.25
N ASP A 129 -11.02 28.28 16.26
CA ASP A 129 -12.29 28.04 16.93
C ASP A 129 -12.38 29.03 18.10
N THR A 130 -13.34 29.95 18.05
CA THR A 130 -13.49 31.07 18.98
C THR A 130 -14.59 30.87 20.03
N ALA A 131 -15.38 29.80 19.91
CA ALA A 131 -16.44 29.46 20.88
C ALA A 131 -15.90 29.30 22.31
N GLU A 132 -16.65 29.71 23.33
CA GLU A 132 -16.22 29.55 24.73
C GLU A 132 -16.22 28.07 25.14
N GLU A 133 -17.28 27.36 24.80
CA GLU A 133 -17.40 25.91 24.97
C GLU A 133 -17.12 25.21 23.64
N LYS A 134 -16.37 24.09 23.70
CA LYS A 134 -15.83 23.41 22.51
C LYS A 134 -16.56 22.12 22.21
N ARG A 135 -16.79 21.86 20.92
CA ARG A 135 -17.30 20.58 20.46
C ARG A 135 -16.25 19.47 20.49
N VAL A 136 -16.70 18.25 20.18
CA VAL A 136 -15.87 17.09 19.84
C VAL A 136 -16.33 16.60 18.48
N GLU A 137 -15.39 16.36 17.55
CA GLU A 137 -15.70 15.71 16.28
C GLU A 137 -15.76 14.19 16.47
N LEU A 138 -16.84 13.57 15.99
CA LEU A 138 -17.10 12.14 16.12
C LEU A 138 -17.07 11.39 14.78
N HIS A 139 -17.03 12.10 13.66
CA HIS A 139 -17.01 11.54 12.31
C HIS A 139 -15.97 12.28 11.45
N LEU A 140 -14.81 11.66 11.24
CA LEU A 140 -13.68 12.24 10.51
C LEU A 140 -12.89 11.17 9.76
N HIS A 141 -12.63 11.45 8.49
CA HIS A 141 -11.88 10.61 7.57
C HIS A 141 -10.45 11.14 7.40
N THR A 142 -9.49 10.22 7.42
CA THR A 142 -8.09 10.52 7.18
C THR A 142 -7.66 10.08 5.79
N ASN A 143 -6.44 10.41 5.40
CA ASN A 143 -5.82 9.93 4.17
C ASN A 143 -5.67 8.40 4.08
N MET A 144 -6.13 7.65 5.09
CA MET A 144 -6.30 6.19 5.09
C MET A 144 -7.69 5.73 4.59
N SER A 145 -8.65 6.64 4.43
CA SER A 145 -9.85 6.42 3.63
C SER A 145 -9.47 6.50 2.15
N ALA A 146 -9.34 5.31 1.53
CA ALA A 146 -8.61 5.15 0.28
C ALA A 146 -9.18 6.01 -0.85
N MET A 147 -8.34 6.88 -1.43
CA MET A 147 -8.67 7.76 -2.54
C MET A 147 -9.80 8.77 -2.28
N ASP A 148 -10.16 9.05 -1.03
CA ASP A 148 -11.33 9.89 -0.70
C ASP A 148 -11.00 11.08 0.22
N ALA A 149 -10.25 10.85 1.30
CA ALA A 149 -9.90 11.90 2.26
C ALA A 149 -8.40 12.25 2.25
N LEU A 150 -8.09 13.41 2.82
CA LEU A 150 -6.79 14.08 2.72
C LEU A 150 -6.17 14.40 4.09
N ILE A 151 -6.98 14.45 5.15
CA ILE A 151 -6.52 14.80 6.49
C ILE A 151 -5.52 13.74 6.96
N SER A 152 -4.29 14.11 7.32
CA SER A 152 -3.42 13.13 7.99
C SER A 152 -3.93 12.85 9.41
N PRO A 153 -3.81 11.61 9.93
CA PRO A 153 -4.21 11.31 11.31
C PRO A 153 -3.54 12.24 12.34
N ALA A 154 -2.29 12.66 12.08
CA ALA A 154 -1.59 13.62 12.93
C ALA A 154 -2.19 15.03 12.87
N ASP A 155 -2.59 15.51 11.69
CA ASP A 155 -3.16 16.85 11.55
C ASP A 155 -4.56 16.96 12.16
N ALA A 156 -5.36 15.89 12.13
CA ALA A 156 -6.63 15.83 12.85
C ALA A 156 -6.43 16.09 14.35
N VAL A 157 -5.47 15.37 14.97
CA VAL A 157 -5.12 15.51 16.39
C VAL A 157 -4.56 16.90 16.71
N ASN A 158 -3.61 17.38 15.92
CA ASN A 158 -2.97 18.68 16.14
C ASN A 158 -3.96 19.84 15.97
N THR A 159 -4.88 19.75 15.01
CA THR A 159 -5.91 20.77 14.76
C THR A 159 -6.94 20.82 15.89
N ALA A 160 -7.46 19.66 16.31
CA ALA A 160 -8.40 19.59 17.42
C ALA A 160 -7.76 20.13 18.74
N LYS A 161 -6.50 19.79 19.00
CA LYS A 161 -5.74 20.36 20.12
C LYS A 161 -5.58 21.87 20.02
N ARG A 162 -5.25 22.39 18.83
CA ARG A 162 -5.12 23.84 18.58
C ARG A 162 -6.43 24.59 18.81
N TRP A 163 -7.56 24.00 18.45
CA TRP A 163 -8.90 24.54 18.68
C TRP A 163 -9.44 24.34 20.09
N GLY A 164 -8.70 23.63 20.95
CA GLY A 164 -9.09 23.40 22.34
C GLY A 164 -10.21 22.36 22.51
N HIS A 165 -10.48 21.54 21.50
CA HIS A 165 -11.42 20.42 21.61
C HIS A 165 -10.90 19.43 22.65
N LYS A 166 -11.80 18.72 23.35
CA LYS A 166 -11.41 17.75 24.38
C LYS A 166 -10.91 16.42 23.79
N ALA A 167 -11.42 16.07 22.62
CA ALA A 167 -11.05 14.87 21.88
C ALA A 167 -11.34 15.05 20.38
N VAL A 168 -10.87 14.11 19.56
CA VAL A 168 -11.22 13.99 18.14
C VAL A 168 -11.34 12.51 17.77
N ALA A 169 -12.36 12.15 17.00
CA ALA A 169 -12.51 10.80 16.48
C ALA A 169 -11.76 10.58 15.17
N VAL A 170 -11.38 9.34 14.91
CA VAL A 170 -10.82 8.88 13.63
C VAL A 170 -11.66 7.69 13.17
N THR A 171 -12.42 7.86 12.09
CA THR A 171 -13.48 6.94 11.64
C THR A 171 -13.34 6.62 10.16
N ASP A 172 -12.15 6.21 9.72
CA ASP A 172 -11.89 5.90 8.31
C ASP A 172 -12.85 4.85 7.72
N HIS A 173 -13.11 4.94 6.41
CA HIS A 173 -13.94 3.98 5.71
C HIS A 173 -13.33 2.58 5.79
N ALA A 174 -14.08 1.64 6.38
CA ALA A 174 -13.81 0.21 6.35
C ALA A 174 -12.49 -0.26 6.97
N ASN A 175 -11.66 0.64 7.50
CA ASN A 175 -10.31 0.32 7.96
C ASN A 175 -9.89 1.20 9.14
N VAL A 176 -8.87 0.76 9.87
CA VAL A 176 -8.34 1.47 11.05
C VAL A 176 -6.86 1.86 10.89
N GLN A 177 -6.35 1.94 9.66
CA GLN A 177 -4.91 2.13 9.40
C GLN A 177 -4.36 3.47 9.89
N GLY A 178 -5.20 4.48 10.13
CA GLY A 178 -4.80 5.76 10.71
C GLY A 178 -4.49 5.71 12.21
N PHE A 179 -4.90 4.65 12.92
CA PHE A 179 -4.78 4.56 14.37
C PHE A 179 -3.35 4.69 14.90
N PRO A 180 -2.33 4.02 14.32
CA PRO A 180 -0.96 4.12 14.84
C PRO A 180 -0.38 5.53 14.74
N GLU A 181 -0.66 6.25 13.65
CA GLU A 181 -0.20 7.63 13.48
C GLU A 181 -0.96 8.59 14.41
N ALA A 182 -2.29 8.44 14.52
CA ALA A 182 -3.09 9.19 15.48
C ALA A 182 -2.61 8.96 16.93
N MET A 183 -2.27 7.72 17.30
CA MET A 183 -1.72 7.37 18.62
C MET A 183 -0.41 8.12 18.90
N ILE A 184 0.54 8.12 17.95
CA ILE A 184 1.83 8.80 18.13
C ILE A 184 1.62 10.32 18.25
N ALA A 185 0.73 10.90 17.44
CA ALA A 185 0.39 12.32 17.52
C ALA A 185 -0.30 12.67 18.84
N ALA A 186 -1.23 11.83 19.31
CA ALA A 186 -1.97 11.97 20.56
C ALA A 186 -1.05 11.95 21.78
N GLU A 187 -0.12 10.99 21.85
CA GLU A 187 0.88 10.88 22.93
C GLU A 187 1.78 12.13 22.97
N LYS A 188 2.11 12.70 21.80
CA LYS A 188 2.95 13.91 21.71
C LYS A 188 2.18 15.20 22.05
N ALA A 189 0.91 15.30 21.64
CA ALA A 189 0.08 16.47 21.82
C ALA A 189 -0.68 16.48 23.16
N GLU A 190 -0.62 15.39 23.93
CA GLU A 190 -1.45 15.13 25.12
C GLU A 190 -2.92 15.42 24.79
N MET A 191 -3.43 14.69 23.79
CA MET A 191 -4.78 14.86 23.23
C MET A 191 -5.48 13.50 23.20
N LYS A 192 -6.74 13.47 23.61
CA LYS A 192 -7.53 12.23 23.56
C LYS A 192 -8.01 11.97 22.14
N VAL A 193 -7.88 10.73 21.68
CA VAL A 193 -8.40 10.26 20.40
C VAL A 193 -9.49 9.23 20.64
N ILE A 194 -10.61 9.38 19.95
CA ILE A 194 -11.68 8.40 19.92
C ILE A 194 -11.47 7.52 18.68
N TYR A 195 -10.92 6.34 18.91
CA TYR A 195 -10.66 5.40 17.82
C TYR A 195 -11.97 4.80 17.32
N GLY A 196 -12.23 4.86 16.02
CA GLY A 196 -13.45 4.33 15.44
C GLY A 196 -13.31 3.88 14.00
N LEU A 197 -14.44 3.60 13.38
CA LEU A 197 -14.55 3.05 12.04
C LEU A 197 -15.88 3.51 11.44
N GLU A 198 -15.86 3.98 10.20
CA GLU A 198 -17.09 3.98 9.41
C GLU A 198 -17.20 2.66 8.64
N ALA A 199 -18.12 1.82 9.08
CA ALA A 199 -18.32 0.47 8.58
C ALA A 199 -19.33 0.43 7.43
N TYR A 200 -19.05 -0.41 6.42
CA TYR A 200 -20.11 -0.87 5.52
C TYR A 200 -20.89 -1.98 6.21
N PHE A 201 -21.99 -1.60 6.82
CA PHE A 201 -22.92 -2.44 7.55
C PHE A 201 -23.92 -3.13 6.60
N VAL A 202 -24.25 -4.40 6.86
CA VAL A 202 -25.35 -5.10 6.20
C VAL A 202 -26.30 -5.68 7.24
N ASN A 203 -27.60 -5.43 7.06
CA ASN A 203 -28.63 -5.94 7.96
C ASN A 203 -29.09 -7.33 7.52
N ASP A 204 -28.40 -8.37 8.00
CA ASP A 204 -28.67 -9.78 7.72
C ASP A 204 -29.77 -10.39 8.61
N SER A 205 -30.38 -9.58 9.48
CA SER A 205 -31.62 -9.91 10.20
C SER A 205 -32.82 -9.11 9.69
N ALA A 206 -32.74 -8.55 8.48
CA ALA A 206 -33.86 -7.89 7.83
C ALA A 206 -34.86 -8.93 7.30
N SER A 207 -36.13 -8.78 7.73
CA SER A 207 -37.25 -9.62 7.32
C SER A 207 -37.88 -9.09 6.01
N PRO A 208 -38.34 -9.96 5.08
CA PRO A 208 -39.17 -9.51 3.97
C PRO A 208 -40.57 -9.07 4.42
N LEU A 209 -40.96 -9.42 5.65
CA LEU A 209 -42.22 -9.12 6.29
C LEU A 209 -42.03 -7.99 7.31
N PHE A 210 -42.81 -6.93 7.16
CA PHE A 210 -42.81 -5.73 8.00
C PHE A 210 -44.14 -5.66 8.77
N GLY A 211 -44.06 -5.42 10.08
CA GLY A 211 -45.19 -5.56 11.02
C GLY A 211 -45.35 -6.99 11.56
N GLU A 212 -46.28 -7.17 12.51
CA GLU A 212 -46.58 -8.49 13.10
C GLU A 212 -47.59 -9.26 12.23
N TRP A 213 -47.16 -10.40 11.68
CA TRP A 213 -48.05 -11.30 10.92
C TRP A 213 -47.63 -12.77 11.09
N ASP A 214 -48.25 -13.44 12.06
CA ASP A 214 -48.00 -14.86 12.38
C ASP A 214 -49.19 -15.73 11.98
N ARG A 215 -49.37 -15.90 10.67
CA ARG A 215 -50.49 -16.63 10.05
C ARG A 215 -50.00 -17.68 9.06
N ALA A 216 -50.89 -18.57 8.61
CA ALA A 216 -50.55 -19.58 7.60
C ALA A 216 -50.54 -18.97 6.19
N PHE A 217 -49.79 -19.55 5.25
CA PHE A 217 -49.82 -19.11 3.84
C PHE A 217 -51.19 -19.25 3.16
N SER A 218 -52.11 -20.03 3.74
CA SER A 218 -53.49 -20.19 3.26
C SER A 218 -54.41 -19.01 3.57
N ASP A 219 -54.04 -18.15 4.54
CA ASP A 219 -54.84 -16.99 4.95
C ASP A 219 -54.88 -15.91 3.86
N GLU A 220 -55.79 -14.95 4.02
CA GLU A 220 -55.97 -13.87 3.06
C GLU A 220 -54.78 -12.91 3.01
N VAL A 221 -54.35 -12.63 1.78
CA VAL A 221 -53.38 -11.58 1.48
C VAL A 221 -53.89 -10.72 0.33
N VAL A 222 -53.49 -9.45 0.31
CA VAL A 222 -53.81 -8.51 -0.76
C VAL A 222 -52.53 -8.12 -1.47
N VAL A 223 -52.41 -8.57 -2.71
CA VAL A 223 -51.29 -8.20 -3.58
C VAL A 223 -51.67 -6.93 -4.32
N PHE A 224 -50.84 -5.89 -4.27
CA PHE A 224 -51.15 -4.61 -4.90
C PHE A 224 -49.93 -3.96 -5.55
N ASP A 225 -50.22 -3.02 -6.43
CA ASP A 225 -49.27 -2.21 -7.19
C ASP A 225 -49.89 -0.83 -7.46
N ILE A 226 -49.04 0.20 -7.60
CA ILE A 226 -49.48 1.56 -7.94
C ILE A 226 -48.68 2.15 -9.09
N GLU A 227 -49.34 2.98 -9.88
CA GLU A 227 -48.66 3.86 -10.84
C GLU A 227 -48.68 5.30 -10.33
N THR A 228 -47.61 6.05 -10.62
CA THR A 228 -47.40 7.39 -10.06
C THR A 228 -46.85 8.36 -11.11
N THR A 229 -46.96 9.67 -10.85
CA THR A 229 -46.39 10.73 -11.70
C THR A 229 -44.87 10.88 -11.57
N GLY A 230 -44.18 9.93 -10.92
CA GLY A 230 -42.73 9.94 -10.69
C GLY A 230 -42.31 9.22 -9.40
N LEU A 231 -41.02 9.26 -9.07
CA LEU A 231 -40.43 8.40 -8.02
C LEU A 231 -40.51 8.95 -6.58
N SER A 232 -40.83 10.23 -6.41
CA SER A 232 -40.84 10.89 -5.10
C SER A 232 -42.22 10.81 -4.45
N VAL A 233 -42.29 10.14 -3.30
CA VAL A 233 -43.52 10.06 -2.48
C VAL A 233 -44.05 11.43 -2.02
N VAL A 234 -43.18 12.45 -1.96
CA VAL A 234 -43.52 13.79 -1.48
C VAL A 234 -44.03 14.67 -2.61
N THR A 235 -43.38 14.62 -3.78
CA THR A 235 -43.65 15.56 -4.89
C THR A 235 -44.49 14.95 -6.01
N CYS A 236 -44.60 13.63 -6.09
CA CYS A 236 -45.40 12.94 -7.10
C CYS A 236 -46.74 12.46 -6.53
N LYS A 237 -47.69 12.14 -7.41
CA LYS A 237 -49.06 11.72 -7.07
C LYS A 237 -49.40 10.38 -7.72
N ILE A 238 -50.37 9.66 -7.15
CA ILE A 238 -50.84 8.34 -7.64
C ILE A 238 -51.77 8.54 -8.85
N THR A 239 -51.61 7.72 -9.89
CA THR A 239 -52.40 7.74 -11.13
C THR A 239 -53.26 6.48 -11.33
N GLU A 240 -52.86 5.34 -10.77
CA GLU A 240 -53.64 4.08 -10.78
C GLU A 240 -53.33 3.26 -9.52
N ILE A 241 -54.33 2.56 -8.98
CA ILE A 241 -54.15 1.52 -7.95
C ILE A 241 -54.75 0.22 -8.47
N GLY A 242 -53.98 -0.86 -8.41
CA GLY A 242 -54.43 -2.21 -8.75
C GLY A 242 -54.13 -3.18 -7.61
N ALA A 243 -55.08 -4.05 -7.28
CA ALA A 243 -54.92 -5.06 -6.24
C ALA A 243 -55.74 -6.33 -6.49
N VAL A 244 -55.23 -7.46 -6.01
CA VAL A 244 -55.90 -8.75 -6.03
C VAL A 244 -55.86 -9.40 -4.65
N LYS A 245 -57.00 -9.94 -4.22
CA LYS A 245 -57.11 -10.67 -2.95
C LYS A 245 -56.93 -12.16 -3.20
N ILE A 246 -56.03 -12.79 -2.45
CA ILE A 246 -55.69 -14.21 -2.59
C ILE A 246 -56.08 -14.95 -1.30
N ARG A 247 -56.81 -16.06 -1.43
CA ARG A 247 -57.15 -17.00 -0.34
C ARG A 247 -57.00 -18.43 -0.86
N ASP A 248 -56.43 -19.34 -0.06
CA ASP A 248 -56.22 -20.75 -0.44
C ASP A 248 -55.51 -20.91 -1.80
N GLY A 249 -54.53 -20.03 -2.07
CA GLY A 249 -53.76 -20.05 -3.32
C GLY A 249 -54.53 -19.62 -4.58
N LYS A 250 -55.67 -18.95 -4.44
CA LYS A 250 -56.50 -18.48 -5.57
C LYS A 250 -56.90 -17.02 -5.40
N VAL A 251 -56.94 -16.29 -6.52
CA VAL A 251 -57.50 -14.94 -6.57
C VAL A 251 -59.02 -15.03 -6.34
N VAL A 252 -59.50 -14.45 -5.24
CA VAL A 252 -60.92 -14.45 -4.84
C VAL A 252 -61.62 -13.13 -5.11
N ASP A 253 -60.88 -12.02 -5.19
CA ASP A 253 -61.42 -10.69 -5.46
C ASP A 253 -60.39 -9.77 -6.14
N ARG A 254 -60.85 -8.68 -6.76
CA ARG A 254 -60.03 -7.72 -7.51
C ARG A 254 -60.47 -6.28 -7.29
N TYR A 255 -59.50 -5.38 -7.19
CA TYR A 255 -59.70 -3.94 -7.10
C TYR A 255 -58.82 -3.24 -8.14
N SER A 256 -59.39 -2.33 -8.92
CA SER A 256 -58.63 -1.54 -9.91
C SER A 256 -59.35 -0.23 -10.16
N THR A 257 -58.63 0.88 -10.04
CA THR A 257 -59.16 2.20 -10.37
C THR A 257 -58.07 3.15 -10.81
N PHE A 258 -58.38 3.97 -11.80
CA PHE A 258 -57.61 5.18 -12.07
C PHE A 258 -57.83 6.20 -10.95
N VAL A 259 -56.82 7.02 -10.73
CA VAL A 259 -56.81 8.09 -9.74
C VAL A 259 -56.49 9.38 -10.46
N ASN A 260 -57.31 10.41 -10.26
CA ASN A 260 -56.95 11.75 -10.74
C ASN A 260 -55.84 12.32 -9.85
N PRO A 261 -54.61 12.52 -10.35
CA PRO A 261 -53.48 13.00 -9.56
C PRO A 261 -53.58 14.51 -9.25
N GLU A 262 -54.56 15.21 -9.83
CA GLU A 262 -54.74 16.67 -9.75
C GLU A 262 -53.53 17.49 -10.26
N CYS A 263 -52.62 16.85 -11.00
CA CYS A 263 -51.46 17.45 -11.64
C CYS A 263 -51.21 16.85 -13.03
N HIS A 264 -50.38 17.51 -13.83
CA HIS A 264 -49.98 17.02 -15.16
C HIS A 264 -49.05 15.81 -15.03
N ILE A 265 -49.35 14.73 -15.75
CA ILE A 265 -48.50 13.54 -15.84
C ILE A 265 -47.34 13.83 -16.82
N PRO A 266 -46.07 13.75 -16.41
CA PRO A 266 -44.92 13.96 -17.30
C PRO A 266 -44.92 13.02 -18.52
N GLU A 267 -44.40 13.49 -19.66
CA GLU A 267 -44.34 12.70 -20.91
C GLU A 267 -43.59 11.37 -20.72
N GLU A 268 -42.49 11.38 -19.98
CA GLU A 268 -41.68 10.18 -19.67
C GLU A 268 -42.47 9.10 -18.90
N ILE A 269 -43.38 9.52 -18.01
CA ILE A 269 -44.25 8.62 -17.25
C ILE A 269 -45.40 8.12 -18.13
N THR A 270 -45.92 8.99 -19.00
CA THR A 270 -46.95 8.62 -19.97
C THR A 270 -46.42 7.58 -20.96
N GLU A 271 -45.16 7.71 -21.41
CA GLU A 271 -44.50 6.72 -22.27
C GLU A 271 -44.28 5.37 -21.56
N LEU A 272 -44.01 5.40 -20.25
CA LEU A 272 -43.80 4.19 -19.44
C LEU A 272 -45.11 3.46 -19.14
N THR A 273 -46.10 4.18 -18.62
CA THR A 273 -47.35 3.62 -18.08
C THR A 273 -48.48 3.55 -19.09
N SER A 274 -48.35 4.26 -20.21
CA SER A 274 -49.44 4.52 -21.15
C SER A 274 -50.66 5.25 -20.53
N ILE A 275 -50.54 5.78 -19.31
CA ILE A 275 -51.58 6.57 -18.64
C ILE A 275 -51.42 8.04 -19.03
N THR A 276 -52.47 8.61 -19.61
CA THR A 276 -52.49 10.02 -20.06
C THR A 276 -53.37 10.87 -19.14
N ASP A 277 -53.15 12.19 -19.12
CA ASP A 277 -54.02 13.13 -18.39
C ASP A 277 -55.51 12.95 -18.76
N ASP A 278 -55.79 12.68 -20.04
CA ASP A 278 -57.16 12.47 -20.53
C ASP A 278 -57.84 11.22 -19.95
N MET A 279 -57.06 10.20 -19.55
CA MET A 279 -57.58 8.97 -18.92
C MET A 279 -57.94 9.17 -17.46
N VAL A 280 -57.23 10.06 -16.74
CA VAL A 280 -57.38 10.25 -15.30
C VAL A 280 -58.18 11.49 -14.92
N LYS A 281 -58.42 12.44 -15.84
CA LYS A 281 -59.10 13.71 -15.53
C LYS A 281 -60.51 13.56 -14.92
N ASP A 282 -61.24 12.51 -15.33
CA ASP A 282 -62.61 12.23 -14.89
C ASP A 282 -62.64 11.08 -13.84
N ALA A 283 -61.47 10.57 -13.44
CA ALA A 283 -61.33 9.54 -12.43
C ALA A 283 -61.54 10.13 -11.01
N PRO A 284 -61.94 9.30 -10.02
CA PRO A 284 -62.04 9.74 -8.64
C PRO A 284 -60.67 10.22 -8.11
N THR A 285 -60.71 11.16 -7.17
CA THR A 285 -59.47 11.67 -6.55
C THR A 285 -58.92 10.68 -5.54
N VAL A 286 -57.65 10.80 -5.19
CA VAL A 286 -57.03 9.93 -4.18
C VAL A 286 -57.71 10.03 -2.80
N ARG A 287 -58.44 11.11 -2.53
CA ARG A 287 -59.26 11.31 -1.32
C ARG A 287 -60.50 10.40 -1.26
N GLU A 288 -61.00 10.00 -2.41
CA GLU A 288 -62.15 9.10 -2.52
C GLU A 288 -61.68 7.65 -2.63
N VAL A 289 -60.62 7.43 -3.40
CA VAL A 289 -60.08 6.08 -3.69
C VAL A 289 -59.40 5.44 -2.49
N LEU A 290 -58.65 6.20 -1.68
CA LEU A 290 -57.86 5.61 -0.60
C LEU A 290 -58.73 4.92 0.48
N PRO A 291 -59.82 5.53 1.01
CA PRO A 291 -60.72 4.85 1.94
C PRO A 291 -61.34 3.56 1.36
N GLU A 292 -61.68 3.56 0.06
CA GLU A 292 -62.22 2.38 -0.62
C GLU A 292 -61.18 1.26 -0.73
N PHE A 293 -59.94 1.61 -1.09
CA PHE A 293 -58.83 0.67 -1.13
C PHE A 293 -58.51 0.10 0.26
N LEU A 294 -58.41 0.93 1.30
CA LEU A 294 -58.15 0.46 2.66
C LEU A 294 -59.29 -0.44 3.19
N ALA A 295 -60.54 -0.17 2.81
CA ALA A 295 -61.66 -1.05 3.12
C ALA A 295 -61.59 -2.41 2.38
N PHE A 296 -61.04 -2.42 1.16
CA PHE A 296 -60.75 -3.65 0.42
C PHE A 296 -59.63 -4.47 1.08
N VAL A 297 -58.60 -3.79 1.60
CA VAL A 297 -57.48 -4.41 2.33
C VAL A 297 -57.93 -4.98 3.67
N GLY A 298 -58.64 -4.20 4.49
CA GLY A 298 -59.04 -4.62 5.83
C GLY A 298 -57.83 -4.87 6.73
N ASP A 299 -57.84 -5.97 7.47
CA ASP A 299 -56.75 -6.42 8.35
C ASP A 299 -55.83 -7.44 7.66
N ASP A 300 -55.88 -7.57 6.33
CA ASP A 300 -55.10 -8.56 5.56
C ASP A 300 -53.66 -8.07 5.29
N LEU A 301 -52.73 -9.02 5.10
CA LEU A 301 -51.33 -8.71 4.75
C LEU A 301 -51.23 -8.13 3.34
N LEU A 302 -50.58 -6.98 3.21
CA LEU A 302 -50.25 -6.39 1.91
C LEU A 302 -49.01 -7.06 1.30
N VAL A 303 -49.04 -7.34 0.00
CA VAL A 303 -47.91 -7.92 -0.73
C VAL A 303 -47.63 -7.03 -1.95
N ALA A 304 -46.40 -6.54 -2.08
CA ALA A 304 -46.01 -5.70 -3.20
C ALA A 304 -44.59 -6.03 -3.69
N HIS A 305 -44.24 -5.54 -4.88
CA HIS A 305 -42.93 -5.77 -5.48
C HIS A 305 -42.08 -4.52 -5.31
N ASN A 306 -41.08 -4.56 -4.43
CA ASN A 306 -40.43 -3.38 -3.88
C ASN A 306 -41.39 -2.58 -2.99
N ALA A 307 -42.05 -3.29 -2.07
CA ALA A 307 -43.20 -2.81 -1.28
C ALA A 307 -42.99 -1.46 -0.57
N GLY A 308 -41.75 -1.08 -0.24
CA GLY A 308 -41.45 0.22 0.35
C GLY A 308 -41.88 1.40 -0.53
N PHE A 309 -41.86 1.24 -1.86
CA PHE A 309 -42.32 2.26 -2.79
C PHE A 309 -43.85 2.44 -2.72
N ASP A 310 -44.61 1.38 -2.99
CA ASP A 310 -46.08 1.44 -3.06
C ASP A 310 -46.70 1.82 -1.71
N THR A 311 -46.23 1.18 -0.64
CA THR A 311 -46.70 1.48 0.73
C THR A 311 -46.29 2.88 1.18
N GLY A 312 -45.16 3.41 0.69
CA GLY A 312 -44.70 4.77 0.97
C GLY A 312 -45.66 5.86 0.45
N PHE A 313 -46.18 5.68 -0.77
CA PHE A 313 -47.21 6.56 -1.34
C PHE A 313 -48.55 6.44 -0.60
N ILE A 314 -49.03 5.21 -0.34
CA ILE A 314 -50.27 4.99 0.40
C ILE A 314 -50.20 5.64 1.79
N ARG A 315 -49.08 5.46 2.50
CA ARG A 315 -48.83 6.06 3.81
C ARG A 315 -48.81 7.59 3.76
N TYR A 316 -48.14 8.18 2.76
CA TYR A 316 -48.08 9.63 2.59
C TYR A 316 -49.48 10.22 2.38
N VAL A 317 -50.26 9.62 1.48
CA VAL A 317 -51.62 10.10 1.19
C VAL A 317 -52.58 9.86 2.36
N ALA A 318 -52.45 8.73 3.08
CA ALA A 318 -53.22 8.47 4.30
C ALA A 318 -52.97 9.56 5.35
N LYS A 319 -51.71 9.95 5.53
CA LYS A 319 -51.31 11.04 6.43
C LYS A 319 -51.90 12.39 6.01
N GLU A 320 -51.91 12.73 4.71
CA GLU A 320 -52.56 13.97 4.21
C GLU A 320 -54.07 14.01 4.53
N GLN A 321 -54.72 12.85 4.61
CA GLN A 321 -56.15 12.72 4.88
C GLN A 321 -56.48 12.51 6.37
N GLY A 322 -55.48 12.40 7.24
CA GLY A 322 -55.68 12.08 8.66
C GLY A 322 -56.14 10.65 8.91
N ILE A 323 -55.83 9.72 8.00
CA ILE A 323 -56.10 8.29 8.10
C ILE A 323 -54.84 7.59 8.63
N GLU A 324 -54.99 6.75 9.64
CA GLU A 324 -53.90 5.94 10.18
C GLU A 324 -53.65 4.72 9.28
N PHE A 325 -52.40 4.46 8.92
CA PHE A 325 -52.00 3.34 8.05
C PHE A 325 -50.84 2.58 8.68
N ASP A 326 -51.16 1.42 9.28
CA ASP A 326 -50.24 0.54 9.99
C ASP A 326 -50.40 -0.94 9.56
N SER A 327 -50.88 -1.15 8.33
CA SER A 327 -51.08 -2.49 7.78
C SER A 327 -49.74 -3.22 7.60
N PRO A 328 -49.62 -4.49 8.02
CA PRO A 328 -48.41 -5.28 7.78
C PRO A 328 -48.25 -5.52 6.28
N TYR A 329 -47.00 -5.62 5.82
CA TYR A 329 -46.71 -5.84 4.41
C TYR A 329 -45.49 -6.73 4.15
N LEU A 330 -45.46 -7.36 2.98
CA LEU A 330 -44.42 -8.29 2.53
C LEU A 330 -43.80 -7.79 1.21
N ASP A 331 -42.48 -7.65 1.19
CA ASP A 331 -41.72 -7.33 -0.02
C ASP A 331 -41.29 -8.60 -0.76
N THR A 332 -41.87 -8.80 -1.94
CA THR A 332 -41.56 -9.94 -2.80
C THR A 332 -40.18 -9.88 -3.43
N VAL A 333 -39.51 -8.72 -3.49
CA VAL A 333 -38.11 -8.62 -3.96
C VAL A 333 -37.18 -9.28 -2.95
N ALA A 334 -37.34 -8.93 -1.66
CA ALA A 334 -36.62 -9.57 -0.58
C ALA A 334 -36.91 -11.08 -0.52
N LEU A 335 -38.17 -11.47 -0.66
CA LEU A 335 -38.57 -12.88 -0.73
C LEU A 335 -37.95 -13.62 -1.93
N SER A 336 -37.94 -13.00 -3.11
CA SER A 336 -37.40 -13.61 -4.34
C SER A 336 -35.89 -13.82 -4.26
N ARG A 337 -35.13 -12.91 -3.63
CA ARG A 337 -33.70 -13.08 -3.38
C ARG A 337 -33.39 -14.31 -2.52
N TYR A 338 -34.27 -14.60 -1.57
CA TYR A 338 -34.16 -15.78 -0.72
C TYR A 338 -34.57 -17.07 -1.46
N VAL A 339 -35.73 -17.06 -2.13
CA VAL A 339 -36.33 -18.27 -2.73
C VAL A 339 -35.67 -18.66 -4.06
N ASN A 340 -35.12 -17.69 -4.79
CA ASN A 340 -34.58 -17.86 -6.14
C ASN A 340 -33.09 -17.48 -6.20
N THR A 341 -32.26 -18.16 -5.42
CA THR A 341 -30.81 -17.89 -5.30
C THR A 341 -30.03 -18.03 -6.62
N ASP A 342 -30.59 -18.72 -7.60
CA ASP A 342 -30.06 -18.89 -8.96
C ASP A 342 -30.38 -17.73 -9.91
N LEU A 343 -31.30 -16.84 -9.52
CA LEU A 343 -31.70 -15.68 -10.30
C LEU A 343 -30.83 -14.46 -9.94
N LYS A 344 -30.27 -13.78 -10.94
CA LYS A 344 -29.39 -12.60 -10.73
C LYS A 344 -30.13 -11.27 -10.67
N VAL A 345 -31.32 -11.21 -11.27
CA VAL A 345 -32.12 -9.98 -11.42
C VAL A 345 -33.53 -10.29 -10.94
N HIS A 346 -34.01 -9.53 -9.96
CA HIS A 346 -35.30 -9.77 -9.29
C HIS A 346 -36.32 -8.69 -9.63
N LYS A 347 -36.31 -8.16 -10.85
CA LYS A 347 -37.39 -7.32 -11.38
C LYS A 347 -38.62 -8.18 -11.69
N LEU A 348 -39.81 -7.61 -11.66
CA LEU A 348 -41.07 -8.32 -11.83
C LEU A 348 -41.08 -9.17 -13.12
N ASP A 349 -40.68 -8.57 -14.25
CA ASP A 349 -40.54 -9.20 -15.56
C ASP A 349 -39.54 -10.37 -15.57
N ALA A 350 -38.38 -10.19 -14.94
CA ALA A 350 -37.35 -11.21 -14.84
C ALA A 350 -37.81 -12.42 -14.01
N VAL A 351 -38.56 -12.18 -12.92
CA VAL A 351 -39.08 -13.24 -12.05
C VAL A 351 -40.27 -13.95 -12.72
N ALA A 352 -41.17 -13.22 -13.39
CA ALA A 352 -42.27 -13.80 -14.18
C ALA A 352 -41.73 -14.77 -15.24
N LYS A 353 -40.69 -14.34 -15.97
CA LYS A 353 -40.01 -15.14 -16.98
C LYS A 353 -39.31 -16.37 -16.39
N TYR A 354 -38.69 -16.22 -15.22
CA TYR A 354 -38.03 -17.32 -14.51
C TYR A 354 -39.01 -18.44 -14.16
N PHE A 355 -40.22 -18.10 -13.69
CA PHE A 355 -41.27 -19.08 -13.39
C PHE A 355 -42.09 -19.53 -14.62
N GLY A 356 -41.83 -18.97 -15.80
CA GLY A 356 -42.52 -19.33 -17.03
C GLY A 356 -44.00 -18.90 -17.06
N LEU A 357 -44.33 -17.76 -16.45
CA LEU A 357 -45.70 -17.28 -16.28
C LEU A 357 -46.28 -16.53 -17.49
N GLY A 358 -45.50 -16.37 -18.57
CA GLY A 358 -45.92 -15.70 -19.82
C GLY A 358 -45.64 -14.19 -19.82
N ASP A 359 -45.97 -13.53 -20.93
CA ASP A 359 -45.88 -12.07 -21.08
C ASP A 359 -47.16 -11.41 -20.53
N PHE A 360 -47.02 -10.25 -19.89
CA PHE A 360 -48.11 -9.41 -19.37
C PHE A 360 -47.88 -7.95 -19.75
N ASN A 361 -48.93 -7.13 -19.63
CA ASN A 361 -48.84 -5.72 -19.97
C ASN A 361 -48.23 -4.94 -18.81
N HIS A 362 -46.89 -4.91 -18.77
CA HIS A 362 -46.14 -4.19 -17.75
C HIS A 362 -46.54 -2.72 -17.71
N HIS A 363 -46.67 -2.15 -16.51
CA HIS A 363 -47.10 -0.77 -16.23
C HIS A 363 -48.61 -0.52 -16.27
N ARG A 364 -49.40 -1.56 -15.95
CA ARG A 364 -50.80 -1.43 -15.53
C ARG A 364 -50.94 -2.03 -14.15
N ALA A 365 -51.32 -1.23 -13.17
CA ALA A 365 -51.26 -1.62 -11.76
C ALA A 365 -52.01 -2.93 -11.46
N VAL A 366 -53.16 -3.19 -12.12
CA VAL A 366 -53.92 -4.42 -11.90
C VAL A 366 -53.29 -5.65 -12.55
N ASP A 367 -52.69 -5.50 -13.74
CA ASP A 367 -52.03 -6.60 -14.45
C ASP A 367 -50.72 -6.97 -13.75
N ASP A 368 -50.01 -5.97 -13.22
CA ASP A 368 -48.78 -6.13 -12.45
C ASP A 368 -49.09 -6.77 -11.08
N ALA A 369 -50.16 -6.35 -10.39
CA ALA A 369 -50.62 -7.00 -9.15
C ALA A 369 -51.06 -8.47 -9.37
N GLU A 370 -51.73 -8.79 -10.49
CA GLU A 370 -52.07 -10.16 -10.85
C GLU A 370 -50.83 -11.03 -11.10
N MET A 371 -49.91 -10.53 -11.93
CA MET A 371 -48.67 -11.24 -12.24
C MET A 371 -47.84 -11.45 -10.98
N LEU A 372 -47.76 -10.42 -10.12
CA LEU A 372 -47.12 -10.49 -8.83
C LEU A 372 -47.76 -11.54 -7.93
N GLY A 373 -49.09 -11.64 -7.92
CA GLY A 373 -49.81 -12.67 -7.19
C GLY A 373 -49.44 -14.08 -7.64
N LEU A 374 -49.31 -14.32 -8.95
CA LEU A 374 -48.85 -15.60 -9.50
C LEU A 374 -47.39 -15.91 -9.13
N ILE A 375 -46.51 -14.92 -9.20
CA ILE A 375 -45.10 -15.02 -8.79
C ILE A 375 -45.02 -15.37 -7.31
N TYR A 376 -45.78 -14.67 -6.48
CA TYR A 376 -45.87 -14.88 -5.04
C TYR A 376 -46.30 -16.32 -4.72
N LEU A 377 -47.35 -16.83 -5.36
CA LEU A 377 -47.78 -18.23 -5.20
C LEU A 377 -46.70 -19.24 -5.60
N LYS A 378 -45.95 -18.97 -6.68
CA LYS A 378 -44.82 -19.84 -7.10
C LYS A 378 -43.67 -19.84 -6.09
N MET A 379 -43.44 -18.71 -5.43
CA MET A 379 -42.45 -18.64 -4.35
C MET A 379 -42.92 -19.39 -3.11
N LEU A 380 -44.20 -19.30 -2.74
CA LEU A 380 -44.78 -20.10 -1.66
C LEU A 380 -44.69 -21.61 -1.95
N GLU A 381 -45.04 -22.05 -3.17
CA GLU A 381 -44.89 -23.46 -3.59
C GLU A 381 -43.44 -23.97 -3.45
N LYS A 382 -42.45 -23.09 -3.67
CA LYS A 382 -41.05 -23.43 -3.44
C LYS A 382 -40.74 -23.55 -1.94
N LEU A 383 -41.20 -22.59 -1.13
CA LEU A 383 -41.00 -22.56 0.32
C LEU A 383 -41.60 -23.79 1.03
N GLU A 384 -42.80 -24.20 0.63
CA GLU A 384 -43.45 -25.41 1.15
C GLU A 384 -42.61 -26.68 0.89
N LYS A 385 -41.91 -26.77 -0.26
CA LYS A 385 -41.01 -27.90 -0.56
C LYS A 385 -39.79 -27.94 0.38
N PHE A 386 -39.45 -26.81 0.99
CA PHE A 386 -38.40 -26.72 2.01
C PHE A 386 -38.96 -26.83 3.45
N GLY A 387 -40.27 -27.10 3.61
CA GLY A 387 -40.93 -27.28 4.89
C GLY A 387 -41.28 -25.98 5.62
N ILE A 388 -41.35 -24.86 4.89
CA ILE A 388 -41.78 -23.56 5.40
C ILE A 388 -43.25 -23.38 5.01
N GLU A 389 -44.17 -23.37 5.98
CA GLU A 389 -45.63 -23.41 5.75
C GLU A 389 -46.37 -22.18 6.33
N ASP A 390 -45.66 -21.35 7.09
CA ASP A 390 -46.19 -20.16 7.77
C ASP A 390 -45.18 -19.01 7.74
N TYR A 391 -45.66 -17.78 7.97
CA TYR A 391 -44.84 -16.58 7.90
C TYR A 391 -43.84 -16.46 9.07
N GLY A 392 -44.17 -16.96 10.27
CA GLY A 392 -43.26 -16.93 11.41
C GLY A 392 -42.00 -17.77 11.15
N ARG A 393 -42.17 -18.97 10.60
CA ARG A 393 -41.09 -19.86 10.20
C ARG A 393 -40.30 -19.30 9.01
N LEU A 394 -40.97 -18.68 8.04
CA LEU A 394 -40.31 -17.99 6.93
C LEU A 394 -39.29 -16.96 7.41
N VAL A 395 -39.69 -16.08 8.34
CA VAL A 395 -38.79 -15.06 8.90
C VAL A 395 -37.60 -15.72 9.61
N SER A 396 -37.85 -16.78 10.39
CA SER A 396 -36.77 -17.50 11.09
C SER A 396 -35.76 -18.15 10.14
N GLU A 397 -36.21 -18.76 9.04
CA GLU A 397 -35.37 -19.45 8.06
C GLU A 397 -34.61 -18.49 7.15
N ILE A 398 -35.19 -17.30 6.88
CA ILE A 398 -34.50 -16.22 6.16
C ILE A 398 -33.34 -15.68 6.99
N HIS A 399 -33.57 -15.41 8.28
CA HIS A 399 -32.49 -14.98 9.17
C HIS A 399 -31.37 -16.03 9.29
N ALA A 400 -31.70 -17.31 9.20
CA ALA A 400 -30.70 -18.39 9.30
C ALA A 400 -29.86 -18.59 8.03
N ASN A 401 -30.38 -18.26 6.84
CA ASN A 401 -29.76 -18.67 5.57
C ASN A 401 -29.44 -17.52 4.59
N THR A 402 -29.63 -16.26 4.98
CA THR A 402 -29.32 -15.10 4.12
C THR A 402 -27.81 -14.93 3.93
N ASP A 403 -27.34 -14.79 2.69
CA ASP A 403 -25.94 -14.49 2.38
C ASP A 403 -25.67 -12.97 2.51
N PRO A 404 -24.87 -12.52 3.49
CA PRO A 404 -24.56 -11.10 3.70
C PRO A 404 -23.87 -10.43 2.50
N LEU A 405 -23.21 -11.19 1.63
CA LEU A 405 -22.51 -10.66 0.44
C LEU A 405 -23.48 -10.17 -0.64
N THR A 406 -24.76 -10.56 -0.56
CA THR A 406 -25.80 -10.17 -1.53
C THR A 406 -26.60 -8.95 -1.08
N LEU A 407 -26.54 -8.61 0.21
CA LEU A 407 -27.34 -7.55 0.82
C LEU A 407 -26.87 -6.14 0.44
N LYS A 408 -27.80 -5.19 0.58
CA LYS A 408 -27.54 -3.74 0.48
C LYS A 408 -26.66 -3.33 1.66
N THR A 409 -25.64 -2.53 1.38
CA THR A 409 -24.72 -1.97 2.37
C THR A 409 -25.20 -0.58 2.78
N TYR A 410 -25.04 -0.27 4.07
CA TYR A 410 -25.27 1.03 4.67
C TYR A 410 -24.01 1.47 5.42
N HIS A 411 -23.87 2.77 5.68
CA HIS A 411 -22.82 3.28 6.55
C HIS A 411 -23.25 3.17 8.02
N MET A 412 -22.27 3.03 8.91
CA MET A 412 -22.47 2.96 10.36
C MET A 412 -21.18 3.39 11.06
N ILE A 413 -21.28 4.27 12.05
CA ILE A 413 -20.12 4.64 12.85
C ILE A 413 -19.98 3.70 14.04
N ILE A 414 -18.78 3.19 14.25
CA ILE A 414 -18.43 2.33 15.37
C ILE A 414 -17.28 3.00 16.12
N LEU A 415 -17.53 3.44 17.36
CA LEU A 415 -16.52 4.04 18.23
C LEU A 415 -16.08 3.05 19.31
N VAL A 416 -14.78 3.01 19.59
CA VAL A 416 -14.19 2.18 20.64
C VAL A 416 -14.38 2.85 22.00
N LYS A 417 -15.10 2.18 22.91
CA LYS A 417 -15.28 2.63 24.28
C LYS A 417 -14.08 2.30 25.18
N ASN A 418 -13.51 1.11 25.03
CA ASN A 418 -12.43 0.58 25.88
C ASN A 418 -11.60 -0.50 25.16
N LEU A 419 -10.62 -1.09 25.84
CA LEU A 419 -9.72 -2.11 25.24
C LEU A 419 -10.45 -3.36 24.73
N THR A 420 -11.55 -3.78 25.38
CA THR A 420 -12.40 -4.88 24.87
C THR A 420 -13.01 -4.49 23.52
N GLY A 421 -13.55 -3.28 23.45
CA GLY A 421 -14.07 -2.70 22.20
C GLY A 421 -13.00 -2.61 21.10
N LEU A 422 -11.78 -2.21 21.43
CA LEU A 422 -10.68 -2.14 20.46
C LEU A 422 -10.42 -3.51 19.83
N LYS A 423 -10.30 -4.54 20.67
CA LYS A 423 -10.07 -5.91 20.22
C LYS A 423 -11.23 -6.44 19.38
N ASN A 424 -12.47 -6.14 19.78
CA ASN A 424 -13.67 -6.48 19.02
C ASN A 424 -13.73 -5.76 17.67
N LEU A 425 -13.35 -4.48 17.61
CA LEU A 425 -13.25 -3.73 16.36
C LEU A 425 -12.20 -4.36 15.43
N TYR A 426 -11.05 -4.77 15.95
CA TYR A 426 -10.03 -5.46 15.14
C TYR A 426 -10.54 -6.79 14.60
N LYS A 427 -11.32 -7.55 15.37
CA LYS A 427 -11.99 -8.76 14.89
C LYS A 427 -13.01 -8.47 13.80
N LEU A 428 -13.84 -7.43 13.96
CA LEU A 428 -14.84 -7.03 12.97
C LEU A 428 -14.21 -6.58 11.65
N VAL A 429 -13.17 -5.74 11.70
CA VAL A 429 -12.39 -5.35 10.51
C VAL A 429 -11.77 -6.57 9.85
N SER A 430 -11.26 -7.51 10.63
CA SER A 430 -10.65 -8.72 10.05
C SER A 430 -11.68 -9.63 9.38
N LEU A 431 -12.85 -9.83 10.00
CA LEU A 431 -13.95 -10.59 9.41
C LEU A 431 -14.46 -9.95 8.12
N SER A 432 -14.54 -8.61 8.08
CA SER A 432 -15.04 -7.88 6.92
C SER A 432 -14.12 -8.01 5.70
N TYR A 433 -12.80 -8.09 5.90
CA TYR A 433 -11.81 -8.31 4.84
C TYR A 433 -11.59 -9.79 4.47
N LEU A 434 -11.66 -10.71 5.43
CA LEU A 434 -11.36 -12.12 5.18
C LEU A 434 -12.57 -12.94 4.72
N LYS A 435 -13.76 -12.70 5.32
CA LYS A 435 -14.96 -13.53 5.08
C LYS A 435 -16.04 -12.81 4.30
N TYR A 436 -16.24 -11.52 4.57
CA TYR A 436 -17.38 -10.76 4.04
C TYR A 436 -16.98 -9.69 3.01
N TYR A 437 -15.85 -9.88 2.33
CA TYR A 437 -15.37 -8.98 1.28
C TYR A 437 -16.02 -9.31 -0.08
N ARG A 438 -16.41 -8.27 -0.83
CA ARG A 438 -16.88 -8.42 -2.22
C ARG A 438 -16.37 -7.33 -3.15
N ARG A 439 -16.73 -6.10 -2.84
CA ARG A 439 -16.26 -4.86 -3.52
C ARG A 439 -15.73 -3.87 -2.50
N VAL A 440 -16.39 -3.87 -1.35
CA VAL A 440 -16.00 -3.23 -0.10
C VAL A 440 -16.08 -4.32 0.98
N PRO A 441 -15.28 -4.22 2.07
CA PRO A 441 -15.40 -5.11 3.21
C PRO A 441 -16.70 -4.80 3.96
N ARG A 442 -17.44 -5.81 4.41
CA ARG A 442 -18.77 -5.64 5.00
C ARG A 442 -18.87 -6.25 6.39
N ILE A 443 -19.66 -5.64 7.27
CA ILE A 443 -19.93 -6.15 8.62
C ILE A 443 -21.41 -6.52 8.72
N PRO A 444 -21.75 -7.82 8.82
CA PRO A 444 -23.11 -8.25 9.09
C PRO A 444 -23.56 -7.84 10.50
N LYS A 445 -24.83 -7.46 10.66
CA LYS A 445 -25.44 -7.11 11.95
C LYS A 445 -25.29 -8.23 12.96
N SER A 446 -25.51 -9.47 12.54
CA SER A 446 -25.36 -10.65 13.41
C SER A 446 -23.95 -10.84 13.98
N GLU A 447 -22.91 -10.44 13.25
CA GLU A 447 -21.52 -10.50 13.73
C GLU A 447 -21.18 -9.29 14.60
N LEU A 448 -21.71 -8.11 14.27
CA LEU A 448 -21.60 -6.93 15.11
C LEU A 448 -22.23 -7.18 16.49
N ASP A 449 -23.42 -7.77 16.54
CA ASP A 449 -24.12 -8.06 17.81
C ASP A 449 -23.31 -8.98 18.73
N LYS A 450 -22.61 -9.98 18.17
CA LYS A 450 -21.71 -10.87 18.95
C LYS A 450 -20.50 -10.13 19.52
N LEU A 451 -20.02 -9.11 18.83
CA LEU A 451 -18.80 -8.36 19.15
C LEU A 451 -19.09 -6.92 19.61
N ARG A 452 -20.34 -6.60 19.97
CA ARG A 452 -20.78 -5.24 20.31
C ARG A 452 -20.21 -4.72 21.63
N GLU A 453 -19.79 -5.62 22.52
CA GLU A 453 -19.26 -5.24 23.83
C GLU A 453 -18.07 -4.27 23.69
N GLY A 454 -18.15 -3.14 24.41
CA GLY A 454 -17.12 -2.10 24.38
C GLY A 454 -17.16 -1.19 23.14
N LEU A 455 -18.19 -1.28 22.31
CA LEU A 455 -18.42 -0.40 21.16
C LEU A 455 -19.59 0.56 21.41
N ILE A 456 -19.57 1.72 20.76
CA ILE A 456 -20.66 2.69 20.71
C ILE A 456 -21.03 2.88 19.24
N ILE A 457 -22.31 2.70 18.89
CA ILE A 457 -22.78 2.65 17.50
C ILE A 457 -23.57 3.92 17.14
N GLY A 458 -23.12 4.62 16.10
CA GLY A 458 -23.75 5.82 15.52
C GLY A 458 -24.49 5.54 14.22
N SER A 459 -25.54 6.32 13.93
CA SER A 459 -26.38 6.15 12.74
C SER A 459 -25.74 6.58 11.41
N ALA A 460 -24.57 7.24 11.46
CA ALA A 460 -23.80 7.71 10.31
C ALA A 460 -24.53 8.74 9.42
N CYS A 461 -24.01 8.92 8.21
CA CYS A 461 -24.40 9.92 7.21
C CYS A 461 -25.67 9.53 6.44
N GLU A 462 -25.88 10.13 5.27
CA GLU A 462 -27.01 9.88 4.39
C GLU A 462 -27.05 8.47 3.79
N ALA A 463 -25.88 7.83 3.68
CA ALA A 463 -25.75 6.43 3.34
C ALA A 463 -26.04 5.48 4.53
N GLY A 464 -26.31 6.02 5.72
CA GLY A 464 -26.75 5.28 6.91
C GLY A 464 -28.18 4.74 6.77
N GLU A 465 -28.48 3.65 7.50
CA GLU A 465 -29.78 2.97 7.43
C GLU A 465 -30.93 3.89 7.87
N LEU A 466 -30.72 4.66 8.95
CA LEU A 466 -31.74 5.58 9.49
C LEU A 466 -32.05 6.75 8.54
N PHE A 467 -31.03 7.45 8.05
CA PHE A 467 -31.23 8.59 7.17
C PHE A 467 -31.88 8.15 5.84
N SER A 468 -31.39 7.05 5.27
CA SER A 468 -32.00 6.43 4.09
C SER A 468 -33.47 6.06 4.33
N ALA A 469 -33.83 5.49 5.49
CA ALA A 469 -35.22 5.17 5.83
C ALA A 469 -36.13 6.41 5.91
N ILE A 470 -35.60 7.55 6.38
CA ILE A 470 -36.33 8.82 6.42
C ILE A 470 -36.55 9.38 5.01
N VAL A 471 -35.52 9.36 4.17
CA VAL A 471 -35.60 9.80 2.76
C VAL A 471 -36.56 8.92 1.96
N ASP A 472 -36.52 7.60 2.19
CA ASP A 472 -37.41 6.61 1.59
C ASP A 472 -38.85 6.67 2.17
N ASN A 473 -39.10 7.55 3.16
CA ASN A 473 -40.39 7.74 3.84
C ASN A 473 -41.01 6.44 4.39
N ARG A 474 -40.19 5.60 5.05
CA ARG A 474 -40.66 4.39 5.74
C ARG A 474 -41.60 4.72 6.91
N SER A 475 -42.22 3.69 7.50
CA SER A 475 -43.13 3.87 8.64
C SER A 475 -42.43 4.52 9.83
N ASP A 476 -43.17 5.29 10.64
CA ASP A 476 -42.61 5.83 11.88
C ASP A 476 -42.16 4.71 12.83
N SER A 477 -42.86 3.56 12.85
CA SER A 477 -42.45 2.37 13.60
C SER A 477 -41.11 1.81 13.11
N ASP A 478 -40.95 1.60 11.80
CA ASP A 478 -39.71 1.07 11.22
C ASP A 478 -38.53 2.02 11.48
N ILE A 479 -38.76 3.32 11.34
CA ILE A 479 -37.74 4.34 11.59
C ILE A 479 -37.34 4.33 13.06
N GLU A 480 -38.30 4.21 13.99
CA GLU A 480 -38.03 4.09 15.42
C GLU A 480 -37.30 2.79 15.77
N ASP A 481 -37.67 1.67 15.14
CA ASP A 481 -37.00 0.38 15.33
C ASP A 481 -35.55 0.43 14.85
N ILE A 482 -35.31 1.00 13.66
CA ILE A 482 -33.95 1.24 13.14
C ILE A 482 -33.18 2.16 14.11
N ALA A 483 -33.76 3.29 14.51
CA ALA A 483 -33.11 4.24 15.41
C ALA A 483 -32.79 3.64 16.79
N SER A 484 -33.63 2.71 17.29
CA SER A 484 -33.46 2.08 18.60
C SER A 484 -32.16 1.27 18.73
N TYR A 485 -31.67 0.73 17.60
CA TYR A 485 -30.46 -0.09 17.52
C TYR A 485 -29.18 0.71 17.75
N TYR A 486 -29.20 2.02 17.51
CA TYR A 486 -28.05 2.91 17.65
C TYR A 486 -27.92 3.44 19.08
N ASP A 487 -26.70 3.69 19.53
CA ASP A 487 -26.42 4.30 20.83
C ASP A 487 -26.56 5.83 20.77
N TYR A 488 -26.27 6.42 19.60
CA TYR A 488 -26.49 7.83 19.31
C TYR A 488 -26.89 8.01 17.83
N LEU A 489 -27.57 9.12 17.53
CA LEU A 489 -28.01 9.45 16.17
C LEU A 489 -27.22 10.64 15.63
N GLU A 490 -26.88 10.61 14.35
CA GLU A 490 -26.12 11.66 13.67
C GLU A 490 -27.02 12.56 12.82
N ILE A 491 -26.70 13.84 12.84
CA ILE A 491 -27.16 14.84 11.88
C ILE A 491 -25.94 15.56 11.32
N GLN A 492 -26.01 15.99 10.06
CA GLN A 492 -24.90 16.64 9.35
C GLN A 492 -25.33 17.99 8.76
N PRO A 493 -24.37 18.90 8.49
CA PRO A 493 -24.63 20.12 7.72
C PRO A 493 -25.39 19.83 6.43
N ILE A 494 -26.30 20.71 6.04
CA ILE A 494 -27.11 20.49 4.81
C ILE A 494 -26.23 20.47 3.56
N GLY A 495 -25.06 21.12 3.61
CA GLY A 495 -24.06 21.11 2.54
C GLY A 495 -23.57 19.71 2.19
N ASN A 496 -23.51 18.78 3.15
CA ASN A 496 -23.14 17.38 2.91
C ASN A 496 -24.12 16.70 1.95
N ASN A 497 -25.41 17.06 2.05
CA ASN A 497 -26.52 16.42 1.35
C ASN A 497 -27.11 17.24 0.20
N HIS A 498 -26.49 18.38 -0.15
CA HIS A 498 -27.02 19.28 -1.19
C HIS A 498 -27.13 18.59 -2.56
N PHE A 499 -26.28 17.61 -2.85
CA PHE A 499 -26.34 16.83 -4.08
C PHE A 499 -27.70 16.14 -4.29
N MET A 500 -28.44 15.83 -3.22
CA MET A 500 -29.78 15.24 -3.31
C MET A 500 -30.82 16.24 -3.85
N VAL A 501 -30.63 17.53 -3.58
CA VAL A 501 -31.44 18.61 -4.16
C VAL A 501 -31.08 18.78 -5.63
N ASP A 502 -29.79 18.78 -5.96
CA ASP A 502 -29.30 18.87 -7.34
C ASP A 502 -29.79 17.70 -8.23
N GLU A 503 -30.01 16.52 -7.63
CA GLU A 503 -30.54 15.32 -8.28
C GLU A 503 -32.07 15.23 -8.29
N GLY A 504 -32.78 16.17 -7.65
CA GLY A 504 -34.24 16.16 -7.53
C GLY A 504 -34.80 15.05 -6.64
N ARG A 505 -33.95 14.40 -5.83
CA ARG A 505 -34.37 13.40 -4.82
C ARG A 505 -35.04 14.08 -3.62
N VAL A 506 -34.65 15.32 -3.33
CA VAL A 506 -35.18 16.16 -2.26
C VAL A 506 -35.59 17.51 -2.89
N PRO A 507 -36.73 18.11 -2.50
CA PRO A 507 -37.27 19.28 -3.19
C PRO A 507 -36.44 20.55 -3.00
N ASP A 508 -35.91 20.80 -1.80
CA ASP A 508 -35.15 22.00 -1.45
C ASP A 508 -34.30 21.78 -0.18
N GLU A 509 -33.53 22.80 0.20
CA GLU A 509 -32.73 22.81 1.43
C GLU A 509 -33.57 22.71 2.72
N GLU A 510 -34.82 23.18 2.72
CA GLU A 510 -35.67 23.13 3.92
C GLU A 510 -36.09 21.69 4.22
N ALA A 511 -36.32 20.88 3.19
CA ALA A 511 -36.55 19.44 3.36
C ALA A 511 -35.34 18.72 3.99
N LEU A 512 -34.11 19.12 3.66
CA LEU A 512 -32.91 18.59 4.33
C LEU A 512 -32.89 18.96 5.82
N ARG A 513 -33.26 20.20 6.16
CA ARG A 513 -33.40 20.64 7.57
C ARG A 513 -34.51 19.88 8.28
N ASP A 514 -35.61 19.58 7.60
CA ASP A 514 -36.71 18.79 8.15
C ASP A 514 -36.29 17.35 8.45
N TYR A 515 -35.43 16.72 7.64
CA TYR A 515 -34.86 15.42 7.97
C TYR A 515 -34.02 15.49 9.25
N ASN A 516 -33.17 16.50 9.40
CA ASN A 516 -32.41 16.72 10.63
C ASN A 516 -33.35 16.94 11.84
N ARG A 517 -34.40 17.76 11.70
CA ARG A 517 -35.42 17.96 12.76
C ARG A 517 -36.14 16.65 13.10
N ARG A 518 -36.44 15.80 12.12
CA ARG A 518 -37.08 14.49 12.33
C ARG A 518 -36.18 13.56 13.13
N ILE A 519 -34.89 13.49 12.79
CA ILE A 519 -33.90 12.71 13.56
C ILE A 519 -33.79 13.22 15.00
N VAL A 520 -33.76 14.55 15.20
CA VAL A 520 -33.76 15.17 16.53
C VAL A 520 -35.01 14.76 17.33
N ALA A 521 -36.20 14.83 16.72
CA ALA A 521 -37.44 14.44 17.37
C ALA A 521 -37.48 12.95 17.74
N ILE A 522 -36.95 12.06 16.87
CA ILE A 522 -36.83 10.62 17.14
C ILE A 522 -35.87 10.38 18.31
N GLY A 523 -34.71 11.05 18.32
CA GLY A 523 -33.75 10.94 19.41
C GLY A 523 -34.34 11.36 20.75
N GLU A 524 -35.10 12.47 20.79
CA GLU A 524 -35.82 12.90 21.99
C GLU A 524 -36.88 11.88 22.44
N LYS A 525 -37.65 11.32 21.50
CA LYS A 525 -38.69 10.32 21.79
C LYS A 525 -38.10 9.03 22.37
N LEU A 526 -36.96 8.58 21.84
CA LEU A 526 -36.29 7.33 22.26
C LEU A 526 -35.30 7.52 23.42
N GLY A 527 -35.05 8.76 23.84
CA GLY A 527 -34.04 9.09 24.86
C GLY A 527 -32.60 8.81 24.38
N LYS A 528 -32.34 8.97 23.08
CA LYS A 528 -31.03 8.77 22.46
C LYS A 528 -30.37 10.13 22.20
N PRO A 529 -29.07 10.31 22.51
CA PRO A 529 -28.36 11.53 22.18
C PRO A 529 -28.27 11.71 20.66
N VAL A 530 -28.54 12.93 20.20
CA VAL A 530 -28.35 13.33 18.79
C VAL A 530 -27.14 14.24 18.71
N VAL A 531 -26.20 13.91 17.82
CA VAL A 531 -24.92 14.61 17.68
C VAL A 531 -24.79 15.18 16.28
N ALA A 532 -24.23 16.39 16.20
CA ALA A 532 -23.90 17.02 14.93
C ALA A 532 -22.44 16.72 14.56
N THR A 533 -22.24 16.03 13.44
CA THR A 533 -20.90 15.65 12.94
C THR A 533 -20.61 16.34 11.61
N SER A 534 -19.34 16.58 11.30
CA SER A 534 -18.97 17.28 10.05
C SER A 534 -18.65 16.36 8.88
N ASP A 535 -18.40 15.06 9.14
CA ASP A 535 -17.98 14.10 8.13
C ASP A 535 -16.69 14.54 7.42
N ALA A 536 -15.72 15.02 8.20
CA ALA A 536 -14.59 15.77 7.66
C ALA A 536 -13.67 14.89 6.80
N HIS A 537 -13.44 15.28 5.54
CA HIS A 537 -12.52 14.61 4.61
C HIS A 537 -11.28 15.44 4.28
N PHE A 538 -11.32 16.74 4.55
CA PHE A 538 -10.20 17.67 4.35
C PHE A 538 -10.19 18.75 5.44
N LEU A 539 -9.05 19.41 5.66
CA LEU A 539 -8.89 20.32 6.80
C LEU A 539 -9.58 21.64 6.53
N ASP A 540 -9.19 22.32 5.46
CA ASP A 540 -9.66 23.67 5.14
C ASP A 540 -10.56 23.68 3.90
N PRO A 541 -11.49 24.64 3.74
CA PRO A 541 -12.44 24.64 2.63
C PRO A 541 -11.76 24.66 1.24
N GLU A 542 -10.58 25.30 1.14
CA GLU A 542 -9.80 25.33 -0.10
C GLU A 542 -9.20 23.98 -0.52
N ASP A 543 -9.12 23.00 0.38
CA ASP A 543 -8.52 21.68 0.10
C ASP A 543 -9.44 20.77 -0.74
N GLU A 544 -10.70 21.17 -0.94
CA GLU A 544 -11.71 20.44 -1.71
C GLU A 544 -11.23 20.09 -3.13
N ILE A 545 -10.47 20.98 -3.76
CA ILE A 545 -9.91 20.77 -5.10
C ILE A 545 -9.06 19.49 -5.20
N TYR A 546 -8.35 19.13 -4.14
CA TYR A 546 -7.54 17.92 -4.13
C TYR A 546 -8.42 16.67 -4.16
N ARG A 547 -9.55 16.68 -3.42
CA ARG A 547 -10.53 15.59 -3.43
C ARG A 547 -11.20 15.45 -4.80
N HIS A 548 -11.57 16.56 -5.45
CA HIS A 548 -12.08 16.54 -6.83
C HIS A 548 -11.13 15.83 -7.80
N ILE A 549 -9.83 16.09 -7.68
CA ILE A 549 -8.79 15.46 -8.51
C ILE A 549 -8.69 13.95 -8.21
N LEU A 550 -8.76 13.54 -6.94
CA LEU A 550 -8.76 12.12 -6.56
C LEU A 550 -9.98 11.38 -7.14
N LEU A 551 -11.18 11.94 -6.96
CA LEU A 551 -12.44 11.37 -7.47
C LEU A 551 -12.47 11.31 -9.01
N ALA A 552 -11.94 12.34 -9.69
CA ALA A 552 -11.79 12.33 -11.14
C ALA A 552 -10.79 11.25 -11.61
N GLY A 553 -9.71 11.04 -10.87
CA GLY A 553 -8.76 9.95 -11.09
C GLY A 553 -9.42 8.56 -11.01
N MET A 554 -10.42 8.42 -10.15
CA MET A 554 -11.27 7.23 -10.00
C MET A 554 -12.43 7.15 -11.01
N LYS A 555 -12.62 8.17 -11.87
CA LYS A 555 -13.69 8.27 -12.88
C LYS A 555 -15.09 8.41 -12.30
N PHE A 556 -15.23 9.04 -11.13
CA PHE A 556 -16.54 9.50 -10.66
C PHE A 556 -17.09 10.58 -11.58
N LYS A 557 -18.39 10.52 -11.89
CA LYS A 557 -19.03 11.44 -12.86
C LYS A 557 -19.31 12.82 -12.28
N ASP A 558 -19.40 12.88 -10.96
CA ASP A 558 -19.77 13.99 -10.11
C ASP A 558 -18.55 14.54 -9.33
N ALA A 559 -17.33 14.17 -9.74
CA ALA A 559 -16.09 14.55 -9.07
C ALA A 559 -15.88 16.06 -8.91
N ASP A 560 -16.56 16.91 -9.70
CA ASP A 560 -16.47 18.37 -9.65
C ASP A 560 -17.57 19.04 -8.82
N LYS A 561 -18.55 18.28 -8.31
CA LYS A 561 -19.62 18.86 -7.47
C LYS A 561 -19.03 19.29 -6.13
N SER A 562 -19.42 20.47 -5.67
CA SER A 562 -18.98 20.95 -4.36
C SER A 562 -19.72 20.21 -3.24
N CYS A 563 -18.96 19.79 -2.24
CA CYS A 563 -19.39 19.09 -1.04
C CYS A 563 -18.49 19.59 0.10
N PRO A 564 -18.94 20.56 0.92
CA PRO A 564 -18.12 21.29 1.89
C PRO A 564 -17.83 20.48 3.17
N ILE A 565 -17.36 19.24 3.04
CA ILE A 565 -17.06 18.34 4.15
C ILE A 565 -15.65 18.54 4.72
N TYR A 566 -15.34 19.79 5.07
CA TYR A 566 -14.10 20.13 5.77
C TYR A 566 -14.26 19.99 7.29
N PHE A 567 -13.14 19.99 8.02
CA PHE A 567 -13.17 19.93 9.49
C PHE A 567 -13.69 21.26 10.07
N HIS A 568 -15.00 21.38 10.32
CA HIS A 568 -15.61 22.61 10.82
C HIS A 568 -15.09 22.98 12.22
N THR A 569 -15.18 24.25 12.59
CA THR A 569 -15.04 24.76 13.97
C THR A 569 -16.37 24.71 14.74
N THR A 570 -16.33 24.86 16.07
CA THR A 570 -17.55 24.92 16.90
C THR A 570 -18.48 26.06 16.47
N ASP A 571 -17.91 27.24 16.16
CA ASP A 571 -18.67 28.41 15.70
C ASP A 571 -19.36 28.19 14.34
N GLU A 572 -18.73 27.45 13.43
CA GLU A 572 -19.32 27.10 12.14
C GLU A 572 -20.48 26.12 12.30
N MET A 573 -20.32 25.09 13.14
CA MET A 573 -21.40 24.13 13.41
C MET A 573 -22.58 24.77 14.14
N LEU A 574 -22.34 25.63 15.13
CA LEU A 574 -23.44 26.33 15.82
C LEU A 574 -24.24 27.23 14.86
N ARG A 575 -23.56 27.87 13.89
CA ARG A 575 -24.22 28.66 12.84
C ARG A 575 -25.02 27.78 11.89
N GLU A 576 -24.46 26.65 11.47
CA GLU A 576 -25.13 25.69 10.58
C GLU A 576 -26.43 25.16 11.19
N PHE A 577 -26.41 24.76 12.46
CA PHE A 577 -27.57 24.18 13.16
C PHE A 577 -28.48 25.20 13.86
N ALA A 578 -28.28 26.50 13.62
CA ALA A 578 -29.06 27.57 14.27
C ALA A 578 -30.59 27.46 14.03
N TYR A 579 -31.02 26.79 12.96
CA TYR A 579 -32.43 26.55 12.64
C TYR A 579 -33.15 25.60 13.61
N LEU A 580 -32.42 24.87 14.47
CA LEU A 580 -32.98 24.06 15.56
C LEU A 580 -33.31 24.89 16.80
N GLY A 581 -32.86 26.15 16.86
CA GLY A 581 -32.90 27.01 18.02
C GLY A 581 -31.65 26.87 18.90
N GLU A 582 -31.24 27.97 19.55
CA GLU A 582 -29.97 28.11 20.27
C GLU A 582 -29.69 26.96 21.25
N LYS A 583 -30.67 26.59 22.08
CA LYS A 583 -30.51 25.52 23.07
C LYS A 583 -30.27 24.17 22.41
N LYS A 584 -31.03 23.82 21.38
CA LYS A 584 -30.92 22.51 20.73
C LYS A 584 -29.67 22.45 19.85
N ALA A 585 -29.28 23.54 19.19
CA ALA A 585 -28.02 23.66 18.49
C ALA A 585 -26.82 23.44 19.43
N HIS A 586 -26.82 24.07 20.60
CA HIS A 586 -25.80 23.84 21.63
C HIS A 586 -25.76 22.38 22.08
N GLU A 587 -26.93 21.79 22.33
CA GLU A 587 -27.07 20.41 22.78
C GLU A 587 -26.47 19.40 21.77
N VAL A 588 -26.82 19.52 20.48
CA VAL A 588 -26.35 18.57 19.46
C VAL A 588 -24.91 18.83 19.00
N VAL A 589 -24.44 20.09 19.05
CA VAL A 589 -23.09 20.45 18.60
C VAL A 589 -22.05 20.32 19.72
N ILE A 590 -22.40 20.59 20.97
CA ILE A 590 -21.44 20.63 22.10
C ILE A 590 -21.76 19.55 23.12
N ASP A 591 -22.95 19.58 23.73
CA ASP A 591 -23.23 18.78 24.93
C ASP A 591 -23.21 17.27 24.65
N ASN A 592 -23.96 16.82 23.63
CA ASN A 592 -24.07 15.41 23.28
C ASN A 592 -22.75 14.82 22.75
N PRO A 593 -22.00 15.48 21.84
CA PRO A 593 -20.68 14.98 21.43
C PRO A 593 -19.69 14.86 22.59
N ASN A 594 -19.69 15.82 23.52
CA ASN A 594 -18.87 15.73 24.74
C ASN A 594 -19.36 14.58 25.65
N ALA A 595 -20.66 14.35 25.76
CA ALA A 595 -21.21 13.23 26.52
C ALA A 595 -20.78 11.88 25.94
N ILE A 596 -20.76 11.71 24.62
CA ILE A 596 -20.22 10.50 23.97
C ILE A 596 -18.72 10.35 24.26
N ASN A 597 -17.95 11.43 24.15
CA ASN A 597 -16.54 11.42 24.53
C ASN A 597 -16.34 10.96 25.98
N ASP A 598 -17.17 11.42 26.92
CA ASP A 598 -17.04 11.09 28.34
C ASP A 598 -17.33 9.60 28.62
N MET A 599 -18.01 8.90 27.71
CA MET A 599 -18.21 7.44 27.79
C MET A 599 -16.97 6.64 27.36
N VAL A 600 -16.04 7.25 26.61
CA VAL A 600 -14.87 6.61 26.02
C VAL A 600 -13.68 6.69 26.99
N GLU A 601 -13.04 5.56 27.26
CA GLU A 601 -11.82 5.47 28.06
C GLU A 601 -10.58 5.90 27.26
N GLU A 602 -9.47 6.15 27.93
CA GLU A 602 -8.20 6.40 27.25
C GLU A 602 -7.59 5.09 26.75
N VAL A 603 -7.73 4.84 25.45
CA VAL A 603 -7.31 3.59 24.79
C VAL A 603 -6.03 3.82 23.98
N ARG A 604 -5.11 2.86 24.03
CA ARG A 604 -3.93 2.84 23.18
C ARG A 604 -4.04 1.72 22.13
N PRO A 605 -4.08 2.01 20.82
CA PRO A 605 -4.27 1.01 19.75
C PRO A 605 -3.24 -0.13 19.75
N ILE A 606 -1.98 0.20 20.02
CA ILE A 606 -0.87 -0.77 20.09
C ILE A 606 -0.41 -0.80 21.56
N PRO A 607 -0.20 -1.96 22.19
CA PRO A 607 0.29 -2.04 23.56
C PRO A 607 1.75 -1.55 23.70
N LYS A 608 2.13 -1.06 24.89
CA LYS A 608 3.53 -0.70 25.19
C LYS A 608 4.32 -1.94 25.58
N GLY A 609 5.59 -2.00 25.16
CA GLY A 609 6.50 -3.11 25.45
C GLY A 609 6.67 -4.07 24.28
N SER A 610 7.56 -5.05 24.46
CA SER A 610 7.89 -6.09 23.48
C SER A 610 7.33 -7.44 23.92
N PHE A 611 6.77 -8.19 22.97
CA PHE A 611 6.10 -9.47 23.18
C PHE A 611 6.74 -10.54 22.27
N PRO A 612 7.97 -11.02 22.58
CA PRO A 612 8.63 -12.05 21.79
C PRO A 612 7.99 -13.44 22.03
N PRO A 613 8.02 -14.35 21.04
CA PRO A 613 7.55 -15.72 21.23
C PRO A 613 8.49 -16.51 22.17
N HIS A 614 7.91 -17.44 22.93
CA HIS A 614 8.64 -18.37 23.79
C HIS A 614 8.77 -19.74 23.11
N LEU A 615 9.97 -20.33 23.17
CA LEU A 615 10.24 -21.69 22.70
C LEU A 615 11.00 -22.47 23.79
N ASP A 616 10.36 -23.50 24.35
CA ASP A 616 10.94 -24.32 25.41
C ASP A 616 12.25 -25.00 24.95
N GLY A 617 13.30 -24.90 25.76
CA GLY A 617 14.61 -25.52 25.47
C GLY A 617 15.49 -24.77 24.47
N ALA A 618 15.07 -23.59 23.98
CA ALA A 618 15.81 -22.86 22.95
C ALA A 618 17.21 -22.40 23.42
N GLU A 619 17.35 -22.05 24.70
CA GLU A 619 18.62 -21.61 25.27
C GLU A 619 19.64 -22.75 25.35
N GLU A 620 19.20 -23.92 25.82
CA GLU A 620 20.02 -25.13 25.89
C GLU A 620 20.38 -25.62 24.49
N GLU A 621 19.41 -25.68 23.56
CA GLU A 621 19.62 -26.12 22.18
C GLU A 621 20.66 -25.24 21.47
N LEU A 622 20.53 -23.91 21.56
CA LEU A 622 21.47 -22.97 20.96
C LEU A 622 22.88 -23.14 21.54
N THR A 623 22.97 -23.23 22.87
CA THR A 623 24.24 -23.37 23.58
C THR A 623 24.95 -24.65 23.16
N GLU A 624 24.28 -25.80 23.22
CA GLU A 624 24.85 -27.09 22.86
C GLU A 624 25.35 -27.12 21.41
N LYS A 625 24.55 -26.62 20.46
CA LYS A 625 24.93 -26.55 19.03
C LYS A 625 26.17 -25.69 18.83
N CYS A 626 26.22 -24.50 19.42
CA CYS A 626 27.34 -23.59 19.24
C CYS A 626 28.65 -24.17 19.80
N TRP A 627 28.63 -24.73 21.01
CA TRP A 627 29.82 -25.36 21.59
C TRP A 627 30.26 -26.58 20.80
N THR A 628 29.32 -27.43 20.38
CA THR A 628 29.62 -28.62 19.56
C THR A 628 30.31 -28.24 18.26
N ARG A 629 29.80 -27.23 17.54
CA ARG A 629 30.41 -26.77 16.29
C ARG A 629 31.78 -26.13 16.52
N ALA A 630 31.93 -25.33 17.58
CA ALA A 630 33.21 -24.74 17.96
C ALA A 630 34.26 -25.82 18.23
N HIS A 631 33.93 -26.88 18.97
CA HIS A 631 34.83 -28.00 19.23
C HIS A 631 35.19 -28.78 17.96
N ASN A 632 34.23 -28.95 17.05
CA ASN A 632 34.48 -29.59 15.76
C ASN A 632 35.47 -28.79 14.89
N MET A 633 35.45 -27.46 14.97
CA MET A 633 36.32 -26.60 14.17
C MET A 633 37.68 -26.33 14.81
N TYR A 634 37.70 -26.03 16.11
CA TYR A 634 38.88 -25.52 16.83
C TYR A 634 39.48 -26.51 17.84
N GLY A 635 38.89 -27.70 17.98
CA GLY A 635 39.39 -28.75 18.86
C GLY A 635 38.68 -28.80 20.22
N ASP A 636 38.95 -29.86 20.97
CA ASP A 636 38.31 -30.09 22.28
C ASP A 636 38.81 -29.06 23.32
N GLU A 637 40.08 -28.68 23.27
CA GLU A 637 40.64 -27.55 24.03
C GLU A 637 40.55 -26.27 23.19
N LEU A 638 39.48 -25.49 23.38
CA LEU A 638 39.23 -24.28 22.60
C LEU A 638 40.25 -23.17 22.91
N PRO A 639 40.72 -22.42 21.90
CA PRO A 639 41.49 -21.20 22.13
C PRO A 639 40.71 -20.18 22.96
N GLU A 640 41.39 -19.45 23.86
CA GLU A 640 40.76 -18.46 24.75
C GLU A 640 39.96 -17.40 23.99
N ILE A 641 40.43 -16.99 22.80
CA ILE A 641 39.71 -16.04 21.92
C ILE A 641 38.35 -16.58 21.49
N VAL A 642 38.25 -17.88 21.23
CA VAL A 642 37.02 -18.55 20.77
C VAL A 642 36.06 -18.75 21.94
N SER A 643 36.52 -19.34 23.05
CA SER A 643 35.69 -19.60 24.22
C SER A 643 35.17 -18.30 24.86
N SER A 644 36.05 -17.31 25.05
CA SER A 644 35.66 -16.01 25.62
C SER A 644 34.65 -15.27 24.74
N ARG A 645 34.77 -15.38 23.41
CA ARG A 645 33.81 -14.77 22.47
C ARG A 645 32.45 -15.46 22.57
N LEU A 646 32.40 -16.79 22.57
CA LEU A 646 31.15 -17.55 22.70
C LEU A 646 30.44 -17.30 24.02
N GLU A 647 31.15 -17.39 25.15
CA GLU A 647 30.56 -17.17 26.48
C GLU A 647 29.95 -15.77 26.59
N ARG A 648 30.67 -14.75 26.11
CA ARG A 648 30.20 -13.36 26.13
C ARG A 648 28.97 -13.15 25.25
N GLU A 649 28.98 -13.68 24.04
CA GLU A 649 27.87 -13.51 23.11
C GLU A 649 26.63 -14.31 23.53
N LEU A 650 26.78 -15.61 23.87
CA LEU A 650 25.69 -16.45 24.36
C LEU A 650 25.07 -15.84 25.63
N GLY A 651 25.89 -15.40 26.58
CA GLY A 651 25.42 -14.75 27.80
C GLY A 651 24.60 -13.50 27.51
N SER A 652 24.98 -12.70 26.51
CA SER A 652 24.21 -11.52 26.10
C SER A 652 22.91 -11.90 25.38
N ILE A 653 22.95 -12.86 24.45
CA ILE A 653 21.79 -13.31 23.67
C ILE A 653 20.72 -13.92 24.58
N ILE A 654 21.12 -14.80 25.49
CA ILE A 654 20.22 -15.47 26.44
C ILE A 654 19.64 -14.46 27.43
N LYS A 655 20.48 -13.63 28.07
CA LYS A 655 20.03 -12.64 29.05
C LYS A 655 18.99 -11.66 28.48
N ASN A 656 19.11 -11.32 27.20
CA ASN A 656 18.16 -10.41 26.53
C ASN A 656 17.00 -11.14 25.82
N GLY A 657 16.87 -12.47 25.96
CA GLY A 657 15.75 -13.24 25.42
C GLY A 657 15.78 -13.50 23.91
N PHE A 658 16.94 -13.36 23.26
CA PHE A 658 17.07 -13.49 21.80
C PHE A 658 17.45 -14.91 21.33
N ALA A 659 17.65 -15.87 22.26
CA ALA A 659 18.02 -17.24 21.91
C ALA A 659 16.98 -17.90 20.98
N VAL A 660 15.69 -17.63 21.21
CA VAL A 660 14.58 -18.11 20.39
C VAL A 660 14.77 -17.71 18.92
N LEU A 661 15.17 -16.46 18.65
CA LEU A 661 15.40 -15.95 17.28
C LEU A 661 16.47 -16.73 16.54
N TYR A 662 17.56 -17.05 17.24
CA TYR A 662 18.68 -17.80 16.68
C TYR A 662 18.28 -19.23 16.33
N VAL A 663 17.56 -19.91 17.24
CA VAL A 663 17.07 -21.27 16.99
C VAL A 663 16.09 -21.31 15.81
N ILE A 664 15.21 -20.31 15.69
CA ILE A 664 14.27 -20.23 14.57
C ILE A 664 15.03 -20.02 13.25
N ALA A 665 15.93 -19.04 13.22
CA ALA A 665 16.74 -18.76 12.04
C ALA A 665 17.55 -19.98 11.59
N GLU A 666 18.12 -20.73 12.54
CA GLU A 666 18.84 -21.98 12.26
C GLU A 666 17.92 -23.04 11.65
N LYS A 667 16.72 -23.24 12.20
CA LYS A 667 15.73 -24.18 11.65
C LYS A 667 15.29 -23.79 10.24
N LEU A 668 15.11 -22.50 9.96
CA LEU A 668 14.75 -22.00 8.63
C LEU A 668 15.88 -22.22 7.61
N VAL A 669 17.13 -21.97 8.01
CA VAL A 669 18.32 -22.25 7.17
C VAL A 669 18.41 -23.74 6.87
N HIS A 670 18.34 -24.60 7.88
CA HIS A 670 18.42 -26.04 7.70
C HIS A 670 17.27 -26.59 6.83
N PHE A 671 16.05 -26.06 7.00
CA PHE A 671 14.93 -26.42 6.15
C PHE A 671 15.21 -26.08 4.68
N SER A 672 15.67 -24.87 4.37
CA SER A 672 16.04 -24.47 3.00
C SER A 672 17.13 -25.37 2.41
N GLU A 673 18.18 -25.65 3.19
CA GLU A 673 19.28 -26.51 2.75
C GLU A 673 18.82 -27.95 2.47
N SER A 674 17.89 -28.49 3.28
CA SER A 674 17.27 -29.81 3.05
C SER A 674 16.48 -29.87 1.73
N GLN A 675 16.00 -28.73 1.24
CA GLN A 675 15.34 -28.58 -0.07
C GLN A 675 16.34 -28.34 -1.22
N GLY A 676 17.65 -28.33 -0.94
CA GLY A 676 18.71 -28.10 -1.91
C GLY A 676 18.91 -26.62 -2.27
N TYR A 677 18.62 -25.69 -1.35
CA TYR A 677 18.86 -24.25 -1.53
C TYR A 677 19.68 -23.68 -0.38
N LEU A 678 20.89 -23.21 -0.68
CA LEU A 678 21.73 -22.48 0.27
C LEU A 678 21.11 -21.13 0.63
N VAL A 679 21.35 -20.67 1.85
CA VAL A 679 20.84 -19.39 2.34
C VAL A 679 21.96 -18.35 2.35
N GLY A 680 21.70 -17.18 1.77
CA GLY A 680 22.65 -16.07 1.81
C GLY A 680 22.59 -15.35 3.16
N SER A 681 23.75 -15.09 3.76
CA SER A 681 23.86 -14.22 4.93
C SER A 681 23.54 -12.77 4.59
N ARG A 682 22.82 -12.05 5.46
CA ARG A 682 22.50 -10.63 5.27
C ARG A 682 22.49 -9.86 6.60
N GLY A 683 22.76 -8.56 6.50
CA GLY A 683 22.53 -7.62 7.59
C GLY A 683 23.62 -7.67 8.65
N SER A 684 23.26 -7.38 9.90
CA SER A 684 24.22 -7.34 11.02
C SER A 684 24.40 -8.66 11.75
N VAL A 685 23.63 -9.70 11.44
CA VAL A 685 23.72 -10.99 12.16
C VAL A 685 25.10 -11.65 11.99
N GLY A 686 25.78 -11.41 10.86
CA GLY A 686 27.17 -11.86 10.63
C GLY A 686 28.21 -11.20 11.53
N SER A 687 27.84 -10.24 12.38
CA SER A 687 28.68 -9.72 13.45
C SER A 687 28.73 -10.66 14.67
N SER A 688 27.83 -11.64 14.77
CA SER A 688 27.76 -12.60 15.87
C SER A 688 28.48 -13.90 15.54
N PHE A 689 29.42 -14.28 16.39
CA PHE A 689 30.10 -15.58 16.31
C PHE A 689 29.17 -16.72 16.69
N VAL A 690 28.18 -16.48 17.56
CA VAL A 690 27.10 -17.42 17.85
C VAL A 690 26.30 -17.71 16.58
N ALA A 691 26.02 -16.72 15.73
CA ALA A 691 25.34 -16.96 14.45
C ALA A 691 26.15 -17.84 13.50
N THR A 692 27.48 -17.65 13.46
CA THR A 692 28.39 -18.54 12.71
C THR A 692 28.34 -19.97 13.25
N MET A 693 28.43 -20.13 14.58
CA MET A 693 28.47 -21.45 15.21
C MET A 693 27.11 -22.16 15.22
N ALA A 694 26.00 -21.43 15.17
CA ALA A 694 24.67 -21.97 14.97
C ALA A 694 24.40 -22.36 13.50
N GLY A 695 25.24 -21.92 12.54
CA GLY A 695 25.02 -22.16 11.12
C GLY A 695 24.02 -21.21 10.47
N ILE A 696 23.73 -20.08 11.12
CA ILE A 696 22.83 -19.03 10.60
C ILE A 696 23.56 -18.12 9.61
N SER A 697 24.85 -17.85 9.86
CA SER A 697 25.67 -17.01 8.99
C SER A 697 26.97 -17.68 8.58
N GLU A 698 27.39 -17.43 7.34
CA GLU A 698 28.69 -17.86 6.80
C GLU A 698 29.83 -16.90 7.17
N VAL A 699 29.50 -15.70 7.66
CA VAL A 699 30.50 -14.70 8.05
C VAL A 699 31.05 -15.06 9.42
N ASN A 700 32.36 -15.24 9.51
CA ASN A 700 33.05 -15.47 10.78
C ASN A 700 33.63 -14.14 11.33
N PRO A 701 33.07 -13.57 12.41
CA PRO A 701 33.47 -12.26 12.90
C PRO A 701 34.76 -12.27 13.74
N LEU A 702 35.38 -13.43 13.98
CA LEU A 702 36.65 -13.50 14.72
C LEU A 702 37.78 -12.75 13.98
N PRO A 703 38.89 -12.43 14.69
CA PRO A 703 40.09 -11.91 14.05
C PRO A 703 40.64 -12.88 12.97
N PRO A 704 41.41 -12.40 11.99
CA PRO A 704 42.03 -13.23 10.96
C PRO A 704 42.84 -14.37 11.54
N HIS A 705 42.57 -15.61 11.12
CA HIS A 705 43.20 -16.80 11.66
C HIS A 705 43.24 -17.95 10.65
N TYR A 706 44.12 -18.91 10.94
CA TYR A 706 44.11 -20.22 10.27
C TYR A 706 43.39 -21.25 11.14
N TYR A 707 42.74 -22.22 10.49
CA TYR A 707 42.34 -23.46 11.14
C TYR A 707 42.54 -24.67 10.22
N CYS A 708 42.78 -25.84 10.80
CA CYS A 708 42.97 -27.08 10.07
C CYS A 708 41.69 -27.91 10.08
N PRO A 709 41.07 -28.20 8.92
CA PRO A 709 39.83 -28.99 8.86
C PRO A 709 40.03 -30.45 9.30
N LYS A 710 41.27 -30.94 9.35
CA LYS A 710 41.60 -32.33 9.66
C LYS A 710 41.98 -32.56 11.12
N CYS A 711 42.98 -31.83 11.63
CA CYS A 711 43.47 -32.02 13.00
C CYS A 711 43.05 -30.91 13.97
N ARG A 712 42.18 -29.99 13.53
CA ARG A 712 41.59 -28.91 14.35
C ARG A 712 42.58 -27.90 14.96
N TYR A 713 43.83 -27.90 14.49
CA TYR A 713 44.83 -26.88 14.86
C TYR A 713 44.37 -25.48 14.41
N SER A 714 44.57 -24.45 15.25
CA SER A 714 44.25 -23.06 14.93
C SER A 714 45.37 -22.08 15.29
N ASP A 715 45.53 -21.00 14.53
CA ASP A 715 46.54 -19.94 14.75
C ASP A 715 45.95 -18.54 14.51
N PHE A 716 45.93 -17.72 15.57
CA PHE A 716 45.40 -16.34 15.59
C PHE A 716 46.51 -15.26 15.63
N SER A 717 47.78 -15.63 15.42
CA SER A 717 48.92 -14.70 15.59
C SER A 717 48.96 -13.53 14.60
N ASN A 718 48.20 -13.59 13.49
CA ASN A 718 48.09 -12.59 12.41
C ASN A 718 49.37 -11.74 12.19
N PRO A 719 50.52 -12.38 11.88
CA PRO A 719 51.81 -11.69 11.83
C PRO A 719 51.89 -10.66 10.68
N ASP A 720 51.13 -10.91 9.61
CA ASP A 720 51.09 -10.08 8.40
C ASP A 720 50.14 -8.87 8.57
N LYS A 721 49.48 -8.73 9.73
CA LYS A 721 48.53 -7.65 10.08
C LYS A 721 47.47 -7.43 9.00
N VAL A 722 46.96 -8.51 8.41
CA VAL A 722 45.92 -8.43 7.39
C VAL A 722 44.56 -8.08 8.03
N GLY A 723 43.68 -7.44 7.27
CA GLY A 723 42.35 -7.02 7.74
C GLY A 723 41.26 -8.11 7.63
N SER A 724 41.55 -9.22 6.94
CA SER A 724 40.66 -10.37 6.76
C SER A 724 41.49 -11.66 6.68
N GLY A 725 40.94 -12.77 7.19
CA GLY A 725 41.51 -14.10 7.04
C GLY A 725 41.69 -14.52 5.58
N PHE A 726 40.78 -14.10 4.69
CA PHE A 726 40.88 -14.44 3.26
C PHE A 726 42.07 -13.78 2.56
N ASP A 727 42.69 -12.79 3.20
CA ASP A 727 43.91 -12.15 2.71
C ASP A 727 45.19 -12.87 3.15
N MET A 728 45.09 -13.80 4.10
CA MET A 728 46.24 -14.56 4.59
C MET A 728 46.79 -15.51 3.51
N PRO A 729 48.12 -15.67 3.40
CA PRO A 729 48.73 -16.55 2.40
C PRO A 729 48.35 -18.02 2.64
N THR A 730 48.39 -18.84 1.59
CA THR A 730 48.19 -20.29 1.75
C THR A 730 49.33 -20.90 2.57
N ARG A 731 48.99 -21.72 3.59
CA ARG A 731 49.94 -22.46 4.42
C ARG A 731 49.45 -23.88 4.66
N ASN A 732 50.39 -24.78 4.94
CA ASN A 732 50.08 -26.15 5.39
C ASN A 732 50.10 -26.21 6.91
N CYS A 733 49.29 -27.11 7.47
CA CYS A 733 49.17 -27.31 8.89
C CYS A 733 50.50 -27.82 9.47
N PRO A 734 51.07 -27.14 10.48
CA PRO A 734 52.33 -27.55 11.08
C PRO A 734 52.24 -28.88 11.84
N VAL A 735 51.02 -29.35 12.15
CA VAL A 735 50.77 -30.59 12.90
C VAL A 735 50.56 -31.78 11.96
N CYS A 736 49.68 -31.67 10.96
CA CYS A 736 49.28 -32.81 10.13
C CYS A 736 49.57 -32.66 8.61
N GLY A 737 50.13 -31.53 8.18
CA GLY A 737 50.49 -31.26 6.79
C GLY A 737 49.34 -30.89 5.85
N GLU A 738 48.08 -30.99 6.31
CA GLU A 738 46.89 -30.61 5.53
C GLU A 738 46.88 -29.10 5.21
N LYS A 739 46.31 -28.70 4.07
CA LYS A 739 46.20 -27.26 3.75
C LYS A 739 45.30 -26.58 4.80
N LEU A 740 45.79 -25.47 5.36
CA LEU A 740 45.02 -24.69 6.34
C LEU A 740 43.93 -23.89 5.63
N ALA A 741 42.74 -23.87 6.21
CA ALA A 741 41.70 -22.92 5.88
C ALA A 741 42.03 -21.57 6.54
N GLN A 742 41.61 -20.47 5.91
CA GLN A 742 41.79 -19.12 6.43
C GLN A 742 40.43 -18.45 6.58
N ASP A 743 40.21 -17.77 7.71
CA ASP A 743 38.93 -17.14 8.02
C ASP A 743 39.09 -16.02 9.06
N GLY A 744 38.00 -15.32 9.38
CA GLY A 744 37.95 -14.25 10.37
C GLY A 744 37.97 -12.86 9.73
N GLN A 745 36.90 -12.11 9.91
CA GLN A 745 36.67 -10.81 9.28
C GLN A 745 36.85 -9.62 10.23
N ASP A 746 37.23 -9.87 11.49
CA ASP A 746 37.42 -8.85 12.54
C ASP A 746 36.22 -7.91 12.67
N ILE A 747 35.08 -8.47 13.13
CA ILE A 747 33.81 -7.75 13.25
C ILE A 747 33.35 -7.75 14.72
N PRO A 748 33.05 -6.57 15.30
CA PRO A 748 32.58 -6.47 16.67
C PRO A 748 31.13 -6.92 16.79
N PHE A 749 30.84 -7.70 17.83
CA PHE A 749 29.49 -8.19 18.16
C PHE A 749 28.52 -7.05 18.47
N GLU A 750 29.05 -5.98 19.04
CA GLU A 750 28.31 -4.82 19.52
C GLU A 750 27.62 -4.05 18.37
N THR A 751 28.03 -4.25 17.12
CA THR A 751 27.28 -3.77 15.95
C THR A 751 25.88 -4.39 15.84
N PHE A 752 25.71 -5.61 16.34
CA PHE A 752 24.45 -6.34 16.31
C PHE A 752 23.52 -5.92 17.46
N LEU A 753 23.96 -6.04 18.72
CA LEU A 753 23.13 -5.83 19.92
C LEU A 753 23.47 -4.59 20.76
N GLY A 754 24.46 -3.80 20.36
CA GLY A 754 25.04 -2.76 21.21
C GLY A 754 25.85 -3.35 22.37
N PHE A 755 26.31 -2.50 23.27
CA PHE A 755 27.08 -2.92 24.46
C PHE A 755 26.19 -3.46 25.59
N TYR A 756 24.96 -2.97 25.71
CA TYR A 756 24.05 -3.26 26.83
C TYR A 756 22.71 -3.90 26.39
N GLY A 757 22.60 -4.39 25.14
CA GLY A 757 21.34 -4.97 24.64
C GLY A 757 20.26 -3.93 24.32
N GLU A 758 20.63 -2.66 24.16
CA GLU A 758 19.70 -1.55 23.93
C GLU A 758 19.05 -1.57 22.54
N LYS A 759 19.46 -2.50 21.68
CA LYS A 759 19.00 -2.64 20.29
C LYS A 759 18.31 -3.98 20.09
N SER A 760 17.08 -3.94 19.58
CA SER A 760 16.40 -5.15 19.09
C SER A 760 17.12 -5.69 17.84
N PRO A 761 17.49 -6.97 17.80
CA PRO A 761 18.17 -7.58 16.65
C PRO A 761 17.18 -8.00 15.55
N ASP A 762 17.45 -7.60 14.32
CA ASP A 762 16.83 -8.18 13.12
C ASP A 762 17.75 -9.27 12.54
N ILE A 763 17.22 -10.48 12.34
CA ILE A 763 17.91 -11.55 11.62
C ILE A 763 17.37 -11.59 10.18
N ASP A 764 18.21 -11.16 9.24
CA ASP A 764 17.90 -11.13 7.82
C ASP A 764 18.46 -12.37 7.12
N LEU A 765 17.60 -13.12 6.44
CA LEU A 765 17.98 -14.32 5.68
C LEU A 765 17.57 -14.17 4.22
N ASN A 766 18.51 -14.39 3.30
CA ASN A 766 18.25 -14.37 1.87
C ASN A 766 18.02 -15.80 1.36
N PHE A 767 16.77 -16.17 1.13
CA PHE A 767 16.36 -17.43 0.52
C PHE A 767 16.25 -17.31 -1.00
N SER A 768 16.27 -18.43 -1.70
CA SER A 768 15.88 -18.45 -3.12
C SER A 768 14.40 -18.13 -3.26
N GLY A 769 14.03 -17.31 -4.25
CA GLY A 769 12.62 -17.08 -4.61
C GLY A 769 11.83 -18.38 -4.89
N GLU A 770 12.51 -19.46 -5.31
CA GLU A 770 11.88 -20.76 -5.59
C GLU A 770 11.55 -21.58 -4.32
N VAL A 771 12.15 -21.27 -3.17
CA VAL A 771 11.90 -21.94 -1.88
C VAL A 771 11.20 -21.03 -0.88
N GLN A 772 11.26 -19.71 -1.08
CA GLN A 772 10.77 -18.70 -0.15
C GLN A 772 9.35 -18.98 0.37
N GLY A 773 8.39 -19.27 -0.52
CA GLY A 773 7.01 -19.58 -0.11
C GLY A 773 6.87 -20.87 0.71
N ARG A 774 7.76 -21.85 0.52
CA ARG A 774 7.82 -23.05 1.38
C ARG A 774 8.43 -22.75 2.74
N VAL A 775 9.42 -21.86 2.80
CA VAL A 775 10.03 -21.41 4.06
C VAL A 775 9.02 -20.62 4.89
N HIS A 776 8.23 -19.73 4.26
CA HIS A 776 7.12 -19.05 4.94
C HIS A 776 6.13 -20.06 5.53
N LYS A 777 5.69 -21.07 4.76
CA LYS A 777 4.78 -22.11 5.28
C LYS A 777 5.39 -22.94 6.42
N PHE A 778 6.70 -23.18 6.40
CA PHE A 778 7.38 -23.87 7.50
C PHE A 778 7.31 -23.09 8.82
N THR A 779 7.23 -21.75 8.79
CA THR A 779 6.99 -20.99 10.04
C THR A 779 5.62 -21.27 10.65
N GLU A 780 4.60 -21.55 9.84
CA GLU A 780 3.27 -21.96 10.34
C GLU A 780 3.34 -23.30 11.07
N GLU A 781 4.21 -24.22 10.64
CA GLU A 781 4.45 -25.49 11.34
C GLU A 781 5.15 -25.28 12.70
N LEU A 782 6.05 -24.27 12.79
CA LEU A 782 6.79 -23.96 14.02
C LEU A 782 5.90 -23.27 15.08
N PHE A 783 5.07 -22.31 14.67
CA PHE A 783 4.33 -21.45 15.61
C PHE A 783 2.81 -21.68 15.64
N GLY A 784 2.26 -22.39 14.66
CA GLY A 784 0.83 -22.48 14.41
C GLY A 784 0.40 -21.42 13.38
N SER A 785 -0.42 -21.83 12.40
CA SER A 785 -0.92 -20.95 11.33
C SER A 785 -1.69 -19.74 11.84
N GLU A 786 -2.30 -19.83 13.02
CA GLU A 786 -3.05 -18.75 13.67
C GLU A 786 -2.17 -17.68 14.32
N ASN A 787 -0.86 -17.94 14.44
CA ASN A 787 0.12 -17.06 15.10
C ASN A 787 1.11 -16.44 14.10
N VAL A 788 0.98 -16.73 12.81
CA VAL A 788 1.93 -16.31 11.78
C VAL A 788 1.20 -15.50 10.72
N PHE A 789 1.69 -14.30 10.46
CA PHE A 789 1.09 -13.39 9.48
C PHE A 789 2.15 -12.75 8.61
N ARG A 790 1.81 -12.46 7.36
CA ARG A 790 2.67 -11.63 6.51
C ARG A 790 2.59 -10.17 6.98
N ALA A 791 3.70 -9.45 7.02
CA ALA A 791 3.65 -8.01 7.28
C ALA A 791 2.92 -7.31 6.12
N GLY A 792 1.86 -6.56 6.42
CA GLY A 792 1.13 -5.76 5.43
C GLY A 792 1.88 -4.48 5.05
N THR A 793 1.64 -4.00 3.83
CA THR A 793 2.16 -2.72 3.33
C THR A 793 1.04 -1.82 2.81
N LEU A 794 1.25 -0.51 2.92
CA LEU A 794 0.34 0.50 2.39
C LEU A 794 0.90 1.06 1.08
N GLY A 795 0.14 0.93 0.01
CA GLY A 795 0.41 1.57 -1.27
C GLY A 795 -0.24 2.94 -1.30
N THR A 796 0.56 3.99 -1.26
CA THR A 796 0.11 5.38 -1.31
C THR A 796 0.34 6.00 -2.68
N LEU A 797 -0.33 7.13 -2.96
CA LEU A 797 -0.07 7.95 -4.12
C LEU A 797 1.35 8.52 -4.08
N ALA A 798 2.17 8.18 -5.07
CA ALA A 798 3.49 8.74 -5.30
C ALA A 798 3.46 9.83 -6.37
N ASP A 799 4.46 10.72 -6.37
CA ASP A 799 4.55 11.91 -7.23
C ASP A 799 4.17 11.68 -8.70
N LYS A 800 4.70 10.61 -9.31
CA LYS A 800 4.43 10.29 -10.73
C LYS A 800 2.96 9.97 -11.01
N THR A 801 2.30 9.28 -10.08
CA THR A 801 0.88 8.91 -10.25
C THR A 801 0.00 10.12 -9.99
N ALA A 802 0.30 10.89 -8.94
CA ALA A 802 -0.39 12.14 -8.64
C ALA A 802 -0.28 13.13 -9.81
N TYR A 803 0.91 13.29 -10.42
CA TYR A 803 1.09 14.09 -11.63
C TYR A 803 0.14 13.66 -12.76
N GLY A 804 -0.01 12.35 -12.98
CA GLY A 804 -0.93 11.81 -13.99
C GLY A 804 -2.40 12.16 -13.72
N PHE A 805 -2.83 12.18 -12.46
CA PHE A 805 -4.20 12.57 -12.09
C PHE A 805 -4.43 14.06 -12.29
N VAL A 806 -3.50 14.89 -11.79
CA VAL A 806 -3.56 16.36 -11.93
C VAL A 806 -3.56 16.76 -13.41
N ALA A 807 -2.62 16.24 -14.20
CA ALA A 807 -2.52 16.58 -15.62
C ALA A 807 -3.80 16.21 -16.39
N LYS A 808 -4.33 15.01 -16.16
CA LYS A 808 -5.54 14.53 -16.84
C LYS A 808 -6.79 15.30 -16.42
N TYR A 809 -6.89 15.70 -15.15
CA TYR A 809 -8.00 16.50 -14.64
C TYR A 809 -8.08 17.85 -15.36
N PHE A 810 -6.99 18.62 -15.38
CA PHE A 810 -6.96 19.91 -16.08
C PHE A 810 -7.09 19.77 -17.61
N GLU A 811 -6.48 18.72 -18.21
CA GLU A 811 -6.66 18.41 -19.63
C GLU A 811 -8.13 18.17 -20.00
N SER A 812 -8.87 17.44 -19.15
CA SER A 812 -10.30 17.17 -19.39
C SER A 812 -11.18 18.42 -19.36
N LYS A 813 -10.72 19.48 -18.69
CA LYS A 813 -11.39 20.79 -18.62
C LYS A 813 -10.91 21.76 -19.70
N GLY A 814 -9.90 21.40 -20.49
CA GLY A 814 -9.25 22.30 -21.44
C GLY A 814 -8.48 23.44 -20.76
N GLU A 815 -8.10 23.25 -19.50
CA GLU A 815 -7.37 24.23 -18.70
C GLU A 815 -5.87 23.88 -18.68
N SER A 816 -5.03 24.91 -18.71
CA SER A 816 -3.59 24.74 -18.50
C SER A 816 -3.23 25.16 -17.07
N VAL A 817 -2.63 24.24 -16.31
CA VAL A 817 -2.10 24.52 -14.96
C VAL A 817 -0.61 24.89 -15.05
N CYS A 818 -0.20 25.95 -14.35
CA CYS A 818 1.21 26.32 -14.29
C CYS A 818 1.99 25.31 -13.46
N ARG A 819 3.31 25.20 -13.67
CA ARG A 819 4.13 24.17 -13.04
C ARG A 819 4.11 24.23 -11.50
N ALA A 820 4.19 25.42 -10.92
CA ALA A 820 4.18 25.60 -9.46
C ALA A 820 2.83 25.19 -8.84
N GLU A 821 1.71 25.47 -9.52
CA GLU A 821 0.39 25.03 -9.05
C GLU A 821 0.24 23.51 -9.13
N ALA A 822 0.72 22.89 -10.21
CA ALA A 822 0.73 21.44 -10.33
C ALA A 822 1.57 20.79 -9.22
N ASP A 823 2.79 21.30 -8.96
CA ASP A 823 3.67 20.79 -7.90
C ASP A 823 3.02 20.92 -6.51
N ARG A 824 2.31 22.03 -6.23
CA ARG A 824 1.54 22.25 -4.98
C ARG A 824 0.42 21.23 -4.83
N ILE A 825 -0.41 21.04 -5.86
CA ILE A 825 -1.52 20.08 -5.83
C ILE A 825 -0.99 18.65 -5.63
N ILE A 826 0.09 18.29 -6.34
CA ILE A 826 0.74 16.98 -6.23
C ILE A 826 1.18 16.72 -4.79
N SER A 827 1.82 17.69 -4.12
CA SER A 827 2.30 17.48 -2.75
C SER A 827 1.18 17.21 -1.73
N HIS A 828 -0.04 17.70 -1.97
CA HIS A 828 -1.20 17.45 -1.11
C HIS A 828 -1.94 16.14 -1.45
N CYS A 829 -1.78 15.63 -2.69
CA CYS A 829 -2.33 14.32 -3.07
C CYS A 829 -1.39 13.15 -2.69
N VAL A 830 -0.11 13.42 -2.50
CA VAL A 830 0.90 12.41 -2.15
C VAL A 830 0.68 11.89 -0.73
N GLY A 831 0.82 10.57 -0.55
CA GLY A 831 0.62 9.92 0.75
C GLY A 831 -0.81 9.41 0.99
N VAL A 832 -1.79 9.85 0.21
CA VAL A 832 -3.16 9.28 0.23
C VAL A 832 -3.11 7.79 -0.10
N LYS A 833 -3.76 6.98 0.73
CA LYS A 833 -3.84 5.53 0.54
C LYS A 833 -4.58 5.22 -0.76
N ARG A 834 -4.04 4.27 -1.51
CA ARG A 834 -4.65 3.76 -2.75
C ARG A 834 -4.93 2.26 -2.69
N THR A 835 -4.01 1.47 -2.14
CA THR A 835 -4.07 0.01 -2.12
C THR A 835 -3.34 -0.54 -0.89
N THR A 836 -3.54 -1.81 -0.57
CA THR A 836 -2.69 -2.56 0.36
C THR A 836 -1.84 -3.58 -0.39
N GLY A 837 -0.80 -4.09 0.26
CA GLY A 837 0.09 -5.10 -0.29
C GLY A 837 0.76 -5.93 0.80
N GLN A 838 1.79 -6.67 0.41
CA GLN A 838 2.56 -7.53 1.31
C GLN A 838 4.02 -7.10 1.36
N HIS A 839 4.65 -7.29 2.52
CA HIS A 839 6.10 -7.13 2.66
C HIS A 839 6.81 -8.22 1.81
N PRO A 840 8.00 -7.94 1.23
CA PRO A 840 8.70 -8.91 0.39
C PRO A 840 9.21 -10.17 1.10
N GLY A 841 9.32 -10.16 2.43
CA GLY A 841 9.76 -11.33 3.21
C GLY A 841 9.40 -11.32 4.69
N GLY A 842 8.66 -10.32 5.15
CA GLY A 842 8.50 -10.07 6.59
C GLY A 842 7.38 -10.92 7.16
N ILE A 843 7.72 -11.86 8.03
CA ILE A 843 6.78 -12.73 8.73
C ILE A 843 6.67 -12.26 10.18
N ILE A 844 5.45 -11.99 10.62
CA ILE A 844 5.11 -11.56 11.96
C ILE A 844 4.72 -12.77 12.78
N VAL A 845 5.35 -12.93 13.94
CA VAL A 845 5.10 -14.06 14.84
C VAL A 845 4.44 -13.55 16.13
N VAL A 846 3.21 -13.99 16.35
CA VAL A 846 2.42 -13.69 17.55
C VAL A 846 2.74 -14.73 18.64
N PRO A 847 3.01 -14.31 19.89
CA PRO A 847 3.17 -15.26 20.99
C PRO A 847 1.88 -16.04 21.25
N ARG A 848 2.01 -17.33 21.61
CA ARG A 848 0.86 -18.24 21.79
C ARG A 848 -0.11 -17.82 22.89
N GLU A 849 0.35 -17.02 23.84
CA GLU A 849 -0.44 -16.44 24.93
C GLU A 849 -1.21 -15.16 24.53
N LYS A 850 -1.06 -14.69 23.30
CA LYS A 850 -1.72 -13.52 22.72
C LYS A 850 -2.48 -13.87 21.46
N GLU A 851 -3.41 -13.01 21.08
CA GLU A 851 -4.05 -13.04 19.76
C GLU A 851 -3.48 -11.92 18.88
N VAL A 852 -3.49 -12.08 17.56
CA VAL A 852 -3.08 -11.01 16.64
C VAL A 852 -3.85 -9.70 16.88
N TYR A 853 -5.12 -9.82 17.27
CA TYR A 853 -6.04 -8.73 17.60
C TYR A 853 -5.67 -7.96 18.87
N ASP A 854 -4.66 -8.39 19.63
CA ASP A 854 -4.06 -7.56 20.69
C ASP A 854 -3.11 -6.48 20.12
N PHE A 855 -2.77 -6.56 18.83
CA PHE A 855 -1.79 -5.70 18.18
C PHE A 855 -2.31 -5.03 16.90
N THR A 856 -3.05 -5.78 16.07
CA THR A 856 -3.51 -5.30 14.75
C THR A 856 -4.70 -6.15 14.26
N PRO A 857 -5.63 -5.58 13.47
CA PRO A 857 -6.48 -6.37 12.58
C PRO A 857 -5.63 -7.11 11.53
N ILE A 858 -6.26 -8.00 10.77
CA ILE A 858 -5.65 -8.75 9.65
C ILE A 858 -6.52 -8.68 8.41
N GLN A 859 -5.91 -8.79 7.22
CA GLN A 859 -6.62 -8.73 5.94
C GLN A 859 -5.89 -9.53 4.84
N HIS A 860 -6.53 -9.72 3.69
CA HIS A 860 -5.83 -10.16 2.48
C HIS A 860 -5.04 -9.00 1.83
N PRO A 861 -3.87 -9.26 1.25
CA PRO A 861 -3.13 -8.25 0.50
C PRO A 861 -3.92 -7.84 -0.76
N ALA A 862 -3.97 -6.54 -1.03
CA ALA A 862 -4.74 -5.95 -2.14
C ALA A 862 -6.23 -6.36 -2.14
N ASP A 863 -6.75 -6.76 -0.97
CA ASP A 863 -8.11 -7.24 -0.75
C ASP A 863 -8.51 -8.42 -1.67
N ASP A 864 -7.56 -9.26 -2.10
CA ASP A 864 -7.85 -10.45 -2.92
C ASP A 864 -8.40 -11.61 -2.06
N PRO A 865 -9.70 -11.94 -2.13
CA PRO A 865 -10.29 -13.00 -1.33
C PRO A 865 -9.83 -14.41 -1.72
N LYS A 866 -9.06 -14.55 -2.81
CA LYS A 866 -8.48 -15.82 -3.25
C LYS A 866 -7.05 -16.04 -2.74
N SER A 867 -6.47 -15.04 -2.09
CA SER A 867 -5.11 -15.13 -1.57
C SER A 867 -5.06 -16.12 -0.39
N ASP A 868 -4.08 -17.03 -0.40
CA ASP A 868 -3.76 -17.87 0.76
C ASP A 868 -2.92 -17.11 1.80
N ILE A 869 -2.55 -15.87 1.52
CA ILE A 869 -1.74 -15.02 2.38
C ILE A 869 -2.64 -14.11 3.21
N ILE A 870 -2.41 -14.11 4.52
CA ILE A 870 -3.02 -13.17 5.46
C ILE A 870 -1.95 -12.18 5.91
N THR A 871 -2.27 -10.90 5.79
CA THR A 871 -1.40 -9.78 6.15
C THR A 871 -1.86 -9.06 7.41
N THR A 872 -0.93 -8.49 8.17
CA THR A 872 -1.28 -7.50 9.20
C THR A 872 -1.91 -6.26 8.56
N HIS A 873 -2.97 -5.75 9.18
CA HIS A 873 -3.65 -4.54 8.71
C HIS A 873 -2.79 -3.28 8.92
N PHE A 874 -2.04 -3.22 10.02
CA PHE A 874 -1.04 -2.20 10.26
C PHE A 874 0.27 -2.50 9.56
N ALA A 875 0.92 -1.45 9.06
CA ALA A 875 2.27 -1.52 8.55
C ALA A 875 3.24 -1.85 9.69
N PHE A 876 4.18 -2.77 9.43
CA PHE A 876 5.13 -3.25 10.44
C PHE A 876 5.97 -2.13 11.08
N SER A 877 6.20 -1.00 10.40
CA SER A 877 6.91 0.14 10.98
C SER A 877 6.34 0.63 12.31
N TYR A 878 5.04 0.44 12.56
CA TYR A 878 4.39 0.79 13.83
C TYR A 878 4.44 -0.34 14.86
N LEU A 879 4.70 -1.58 14.44
CA LEU A 879 4.73 -2.79 15.28
C LEU A 879 6.15 -3.24 15.63
N HIS A 880 7.18 -2.64 15.03
CA HIS A 880 8.59 -3.02 15.15
C HIS A 880 9.09 -3.21 16.59
N ASP A 881 8.66 -2.35 17.51
CA ASP A 881 9.10 -2.39 18.91
C ASP A 881 8.21 -3.30 19.79
N THR A 882 7.13 -3.84 19.22
CA THR A 882 6.09 -4.57 19.94
C THR A 882 6.11 -6.07 19.66
N ILE A 883 6.24 -6.46 18.39
CA ILE A 883 6.14 -7.86 17.98
C ILE A 883 7.32 -8.27 17.10
N LEU A 884 7.67 -9.55 17.15
CA LEU A 884 8.78 -10.07 16.37
C LEU A 884 8.45 -10.13 14.87
N LYS A 885 9.43 -9.75 14.05
CA LYS A 885 9.46 -10.03 12.61
C LYS A 885 10.67 -10.89 12.24
N LEU A 886 10.43 -11.90 11.40
CA LEU A 886 11.44 -12.66 10.69
C LEU A 886 11.50 -12.16 9.24
N ASP A 887 12.66 -11.70 8.78
CA ASP A 887 12.84 -11.24 7.39
C ASP A 887 13.36 -12.39 6.52
N GLU A 888 12.42 -13.16 5.99
CA GLU A 888 12.62 -14.28 5.07
C GLU A 888 12.54 -13.78 3.62
N LEU A 889 13.61 -13.11 3.19
CA LEU A 889 13.67 -12.37 1.93
C LEU A 889 14.01 -13.28 0.75
N GLY A 890 13.38 -13.04 -0.40
CA GLY A 890 13.75 -13.65 -1.67
C GLY A 890 14.97 -12.93 -2.27
N HIS A 891 15.95 -13.69 -2.73
CA HIS A 891 17.16 -13.17 -3.36
C HIS A 891 17.66 -14.11 -4.46
N ASP A 892 18.28 -13.54 -5.50
CA ASP A 892 18.73 -14.31 -6.66
C ASP A 892 19.99 -15.14 -6.41
N ILE A 893 20.88 -14.68 -5.51
CA ILE A 893 22.17 -15.34 -5.24
C ILE A 893 22.01 -16.82 -4.87
N PRO A 894 21.15 -17.20 -3.89
CA PRO A 894 20.82 -18.60 -3.62
C PRO A 894 20.43 -19.42 -4.86
N THR A 895 19.58 -18.84 -5.72
CA THR A 895 19.15 -19.49 -6.97
C THR A 895 20.32 -19.63 -7.94
N LYS A 896 21.17 -18.60 -8.06
CA LYS A 896 22.38 -18.61 -8.89
C LYS A 896 23.35 -19.69 -8.42
N TYR A 897 23.58 -19.84 -7.11
CA TYR A 897 24.40 -20.93 -6.56
C TYR A 897 23.88 -22.30 -7.01
N LYS A 898 22.58 -22.56 -6.85
CA LYS A 898 22.00 -23.83 -7.28
C LYS A 898 22.24 -24.12 -8.76
N PHE A 899 22.06 -23.14 -9.64
CA PHE A 899 22.33 -23.31 -11.08
C PHE A 899 23.82 -23.44 -11.41
N LEU A 900 24.70 -22.71 -10.70
CA LEU A 900 26.15 -22.86 -10.84
C LEU A 900 26.60 -24.28 -10.48
N GLU A 901 26.10 -24.84 -9.37
CA GLU A 901 26.38 -26.22 -8.95
C GLU A 901 25.79 -27.22 -9.95
N LYS A 902 24.53 -27.01 -10.39
CA LYS A 902 23.87 -27.84 -11.40
C LYS A 902 24.68 -27.94 -12.70
N TYR A 903 25.23 -26.82 -13.18
CA TYR A 903 25.91 -26.76 -14.47
C TYR A 903 27.41 -27.12 -14.40
N SER A 904 28.07 -26.87 -13.26
CA SER A 904 29.50 -27.15 -13.10
C SER A 904 29.82 -28.48 -12.43
N GLY A 905 28.88 -29.01 -11.62
CA GLY A 905 29.12 -30.14 -10.72
C GLY A 905 30.04 -29.82 -9.52
N ILE A 906 30.37 -28.55 -9.30
CA ILE A 906 31.26 -28.07 -8.22
C ILE A 906 30.43 -27.27 -7.23
N SER A 907 30.50 -27.63 -5.94
CA SER A 907 29.85 -26.90 -4.84
C SER A 907 30.41 -25.49 -4.70
N VAL A 908 29.53 -24.51 -4.46
CA VAL A 908 29.96 -23.12 -4.22
C VAL A 908 30.73 -22.97 -2.90
N MET A 909 30.57 -23.93 -1.98
CA MET A 909 31.27 -23.97 -0.70
C MET A 909 32.70 -24.48 -0.82
N ASP A 910 33.03 -25.18 -1.90
CA ASP A 910 34.38 -25.72 -2.16
C ASP A 910 35.29 -24.71 -2.88
N VAL A 911 34.75 -23.55 -3.26
CA VAL A 911 35.49 -22.48 -3.94
C VAL A 911 36.47 -21.78 -3.00
N ALA A 912 37.72 -21.66 -3.44
CA ALA A 912 38.77 -21.00 -2.66
C ALA A 912 38.57 -19.46 -2.61
N MET A 913 38.35 -18.92 -1.41
CA MET A 913 38.16 -17.48 -1.18
C MET A 913 39.42 -16.63 -1.45
N ASN A 914 40.61 -17.22 -1.46
CA ASN A 914 41.88 -16.53 -1.64
C ASN A 914 42.52 -16.75 -3.03
N ASP A 915 41.76 -17.25 -4.02
CA ASP A 915 42.26 -17.42 -5.38
C ASP A 915 42.55 -16.06 -6.03
N ARG A 916 43.84 -15.73 -6.15
CA ARG A 916 44.30 -14.43 -6.66
C ARG A 916 43.91 -14.16 -8.12
N THR A 917 43.66 -15.20 -8.92
CA THR A 917 43.17 -15.02 -10.30
C THR A 917 41.77 -14.40 -10.33
N VAL A 918 40.96 -14.63 -9.30
CA VAL A 918 39.63 -14.01 -9.15
C VAL A 918 39.76 -12.53 -8.79
N TYR A 919 40.74 -12.15 -7.97
CA TYR A 919 40.97 -10.76 -7.59
C TYR A 919 41.41 -9.90 -8.79
N GLU A 920 42.04 -10.50 -9.80
CA GLU A 920 42.42 -9.80 -11.04
C GLU A 920 41.19 -9.28 -11.81
N LEU A 921 40.00 -9.89 -11.65
CA LEU A 921 38.75 -9.40 -12.25
C LEU A 921 38.45 -7.94 -11.86
N PHE A 922 38.83 -7.53 -10.66
CA PHE A 922 38.56 -6.19 -10.13
C PHE A 922 39.55 -5.14 -10.64
N ALA A 923 40.60 -5.56 -11.36
CA ALA A 923 41.64 -4.69 -11.88
C ALA A 923 41.74 -4.70 -13.41
N THR A 924 41.39 -5.82 -14.06
CA THR A 924 41.56 -6.01 -15.50
C THR A 924 40.53 -6.98 -16.08
N THR A 925 40.34 -6.90 -17.40
CA THR A 925 39.57 -7.86 -18.20
C THR A 925 40.45 -9.01 -18.75
N GLU A 926 41.77 -8.91 -18.64
CA GLU A 926 42.70 -9.91 -19.17
C GLU A 926 42.55 -11.28 -18.50
N SER A 927 42.16 -11.30 -17.22
CA SER A 927 41.91 -12.52 -16.44
C SER A 927 40.76 -13.38 -16.99
N ILE A 928 39.88 -12.80 -17.81
CA ILE A 928 38.81 -13.52 -18.51
C ILE A 928 39.09 -13.73 -20.00
N GLY A 929 40.32 -13.44 -20.44
CA GLY A 929 40.77 -13.63 -21.83
C GLY A 929 40.36 -12.50 -22.78
N ILE A 930 39.96 -11.34 -22.26
CA ILE A 930 39.62 -10.15 -23.06
C ILE A 930 40.77 -9.12 -22.91
N PRO A 931 41.36 -8.60 -23.99
CA PRO A 931 42.39 -7.57 -23.88
C PRO A 931 41.88 -6.31 -23.16
N GLN A 932 42.68 -5.76 -22.25
CA GLN A 932 42.31 -4.56 -21.50
C GLN A 932 42.11 -3.37 -22.45
N MET A 933 40.90 -2.80 -22.42
CA MET A 933 40.54 -1.59 -23.16
C MET A 933 40.84 -0.33 -22.34
N ASP A 934 40.85 0.83 -22.99
CA ASP A 934 41.04 2.12 -22.33
C ASP A 934 39.83 2.44 -21.44
N VAL A 935 40.03 2.40 -20.12
CA VAL A 935 38.97 2.67 -19.13
C VAL A 935 38.43 4.10 -19.18
N THR A 936 39.13 5.03 -19.83
CA THR A 936 38.67 6.41 -20.01
C THR A 936 37.76 6.57 -21.23
N ASP A 937 37.80 5.62 -22.16
CA ASP A 937 36.99 5.66 -23.37
C ASP A 937 35.50 5.41 -23.09
N LYS A 938 34.65 6.23 -23.72
CA LYS A 938 33.19 6.19 -23.50
C LYS A 938 32.56 4.90 -24.01
N GLU A 939 33.09 4.35 -25.10
CA GLU A 939 32.59 3.10 -25.67
C GLU A 939 32.92 1.91 -24.75
N THR A 940 34.13 1.87 -24.19
CA THR A 940 34.52 0.86 -23.18
C THR A 940 33.59 0.88 -21.96
N LYS A 941 33.25 2.06 -21.44
CA LYS A 941 32.29 2.22 -20.33
C LYS A 941 30.89 1.73 -20.68
N MET A 942 30.39 2.11 -21.86
CA MET A 942 29.09 1.67 -22.36
C MET A 942 29.04 0.13 -22.50
N LEU A 943 30.13 -0.49 -22.96
CA LEU A 943 30.20 -1.95 -23.11
C LEU A 943 30.28 -2.71 -21.79
N GLY A 944 30.53 -2.03 -20.66
CA GLY A 944 30.72 -2.67 -19.35
C GLY A 944 32.06 -3.39 -19.21
N LEU A 945 33.05 -3.02 -20.02
CA LEU A 945 34.35 -3.69 -20.15
C LEU A 945 35.51 -2.87 -19.56
N MET A 946 35.24 -2.05 -18.53
CA MET A 946 36.31 -1.35 -17.82
C MET A 946 37.23 -2.35 -17.09
N ILE A 947 36.62 -3.36 -16.47
CA ILE A 947 37.26 -4.44 -15.69
C ILE A 947 36.40 -5.71 -15.81
N GLY A 948 36.90 -6.85 -15.32
CA GLY A 948 36.25 -8.16 -15.45
C GLY A 948 35.05 -8.43 -14.52
N THR A 949 34.43 -7.43 -13.90
CA THR A 949 33.43 -7.65 -12.83
C THR A 949 31.97 -7.71 -13.29
N LEU A 950 31.67 -7.60 -14.59
CA LEU A 950 30.29 -7.69 -15.10
C LEU A 950 29.59 -8.97 -14.60
N GLY A 951 28.38 -8.87 -14.07
CA GLY A 951 27.63 -10.01 -13.51
C GLY A 951 27.96 -10.39 -12.08
N LEU A 952 28.99 -9.82 -11.47
CA LEU A 952 29.25 -10.02 -10.05
C LEU A 952 28.27 -9.18 -9.23
N PRO A 953 27.70 -9.74 -8.14
CA PRO A 953 26.74 -9.04 -7.29
C PRO A 953 27.35 -7.75 -6.74
N GLU A 954 26.61 -6.65 -6.83
CA GLU A 954 27.02 -5.25 -6.61
C GLU A 954 28.12 -4.75 -7.56
N MET A 955 29.22 -5.49 -7.66
CA MET A 955 30.47 -5.06 -8.27
C MET A 955 30.44 -4.96 -9.81
N GLY A 956 29.35 -5.42 -10.45
CA GLY A 956 29.20 -5.42 -11.90
C GLY A 956 28.59 -4.16 -12.51
N THR A 957 28.08 -3.21 -11.71
CA THR A 957 27.43 -1.99 -12.23
C THR A 957 28.47 -1.01 -12.78
N SER A 958 28.09 -0.17 -13.75
CA SER A 958 28.99 0.84 -14.34
C SER A 958 29.52 1.83 -13.31
N PHE A 959 28.68 2.23 -12.34
CA PHE A 959 29.10 3.09 -11.23
C PHE A 959 30.19 2.41 -10.37
N ILE A 960 29.96 1.16 -9.95
CA ILE A 960 30.89 0.45 -9.07
C ILE A 960 32.16 0.04 -9.81
N GLN A 961 32.08 -0.32 -11.09
CA GLN A 961 33.27 -0.51 -11.93
C GLN A 961 34.14 0.74 -11.96
N GLN A 962 33.54 1.94 -12.08
CA GLN A 962 34.30 3.19 -12.02
C GLN A 962 34.95 3.39 -10.64
N VAL A 963 34.25 3.07 -9.54
CA VAL A 963 34.82 3.10 -8.19
C VAL A 963 36.01 2.15 -8.06
N LEU A 964 35.90 0.93 -8.58
CA LEU A 964 36.97 -0.08 -8.56
C LEU A 964 38.20 0.37 -9.36
N VAL A 965 37.98 0.97 -10.53
CA VAL A 965 39.06 1.55 -11.36
C VAL A 965 39.77 2.70 -10.65
N ASP A 966 39.03 3.57 -9.96
CA ASP A 966 39.56 4.70 -9.20
C ASP A 966 40.32 4.23 -7.94
N ALA A 967 39.73 3.30 -7.17
CA ALA A 967 40.20 2.87 -5.86
C ALA A 967 41.28 1.76 -5.90
N LYS A 968 41.29 0.94 -6.96
CA LYS A 968 42.27 -0.15 -7.18
C LYS A 968 42.45 -1.08 -5.97
N PRO A 969 41.38 -1.79 -5.54
CA PRO A 969 41.46 -2.70 -4.40
C PRO A 969 42.46 -3.83 -4.67
N LYS A 970 43.17 -4.27 -3.63
CA LYS A 970 44.21 -5.32 -3.76
C LYS A 970 43.80 -6.64 -3.13
N ASN A 971 42.86 -6.60 -2.18
CA ASN A 971 42.59 -7.69 -1.27
C ASN A 971 41.12 -7.71 -0.83
N PHE A 972 40.71 -8.71 -0.07
CA PHE A 972 39.33 -8.89 0.40
C PHE A 972 38.89 -7.73 1.30
N ALA A 973 39.76 -7.28 2.21
CA ALA A 973 39.47 -6.15 3.08
C ALA A 973 39.16 -4.86 2.30
N ASP A 974 39.90 -4.54 1.24
CA ASP A 974 39.64 -3.38 0.38
C ASP A 974 38.29 -3.52 -0.34
N LEU A 975 37.95 -4.73 -0.83
CA LEU A 975 36.65 -4.99 -1.48
C LEU A 975 35.48 -4.82 -0.50
N MET A 976 35.64 -5.19 0.78
CA MET A 976 34.65 -4.91 1.82
C MET A 976 34.45 -3.40 2.01
N GLN A 977 35.53 -2.60 1.97
CA GLN A 977 35.41 -1.15 2.05
C GLN A 977 34.65 -0.59 0.85
N ILE A 978 34.98 -1.03 -0.37
CA ILE A 978 34.29 -0.61 -1.59
C ILE A 978 32.81 -0.98 -1.55
N SER A 979 32.49 -2.18 -1.08
CA SER A 979 31.10 -2.60 -0.90
C SER A 979 30.34 -1.62 0.01
N GLY A 980 30.90 -1.21 1.14
CA GLY A 980 30.23 -0.22 1.98
C GLY A 980 30.22 1.22 1.40
N LEU A 981 31.28 1.64 0.69
CA LEU A 981 31.37 2.97 0.08
C LEU A 981 30.39 3.22 -1.07
N THR A 982 30.01 2.14 -1.75
CA THR A 982 29.14 2.18 -2.94
C THR A 982 27.66 2.17 -2.59
N HIS A 983 27.33 2.04 -1.30
CA HIS A 983 25.96 1.95 -0.79
C HIS A 983 25.66 3.10 0.18
N GLY A 984 25.12 4.19 -0.37
CA GLY A 984 24.69 5.36 0.41
C GLY A 984 25.00 6.67 -0.31
N THR A 985 24.11 7.65 -0.16
CA THR A 985 24.31 9.00 -0.69
C THR A 985 25.44 9.70 0.07
N ASP A 986 26.29 10.44 -0.65
CA ASP A 986 27.42 11.24 -0.13
C ASP A 986 28.50 10.43 0.63
N VAL A 987 28.58 9.12 0.35
CA VAL A 987 29.65 8.25 0.85
C VAL A 987 30.87 8.27 -0.08
N TRP A 988 30.65 8.04 -1.38
CA TRP A 988 31.72 8.05 -2.38
C TRP A 988 31.91 9.43 -3.03
N LEU A 989 30.91 9.88 -3.81
CA LEU A 989 30.95 11.14 -4.56
C LEU A 989 31.00 12.33 -3.58
N GLY A 990 31.93 13.26 -3.79
CA GLY A 990 32.09 14.45 -2.92
C GLY A 990 32.70 14.17 -1.54
N ASN A 991 33.13 12.92 -1.28
CA ASN A 991 33.65 12.47 0.00
C ASN A 991 34.86 11.53 -0.19
N ALA A 992 34.70 10.21 -0.04
CA ALA A 992 35.80 9.26 -0.14
C ALA A 992 36.58 9.36 -1.47
N GLN A 993 35.89 9.61 -2.58
CA GLN A 993 36.54 9.77 -3.88
C GLN A 993 37.54 10.94 -3.90
N ASP A 994 37.18 12.07 -3.31
CA ASP A 994 38.03 13.26 -3.29
C ASP A 994 39.21 13.08 -2.34
N LEU A 995 38.99 12.40 -1.20
CA LEU A 995 40.06 12.07 -0.26
C LEU A 995 41.13 11.18 -0.92
N ILE A 996 40.70 10.18 -1.69
CA ILE A 996 41.59 9.26 -2.43
C ILE A 996 42.28 10.00 -3.59
N LYS A 997 41.54 10.79 -4.39
CA LYS A 997 42.12 11.56 -5.51
C LYS A 997 43.14 12.60 -5.06
N ASN A 998 42.89 13.24 -3.92
CA ASN A 998 43.79 14.25 -3.35
C ASN A 998 44.95 13.63 -2.56
N GLY A 999 45.03 12.30 -2.44
CA GLY A 999 46.09 11.60 -1.73
C GLY A 999 46.07 11.81 -0.22
N ILE A 1000 44.92 12.17 0.36
CA ILE A 1000 44.75 12.39 1.81
C ILE A 1000 44.70 11.06 2.55
N CYS A 1001 44.00 10.06 1.99
CA CYS A 1001 43.98 8.68 2.46
C CYS A 1001 43.88 7.71 1.27
N ASP A 1002 44.20 6.44 1.49
CA ASP A 1002 43.97 5.37 0.50
C ASP A 1002 42.70 4.57 0.84
N ILE A 1003 42.35 3.62 -0.03
CA ILE A 1003 41.17 2.78 0.14
C ILE A 1003 41.21 1.92 1.42
N SER A 1004 42.37 1.70 2.03
CA SER A 1004 42.46 0.88 3.24
C SER A 1004 42.18 1.68 4.52
N HIS A 1005 42.22 3.03 4.45
CA HIS A 1005 42.06 3.93 5.61
C HIS A 1005 40.83 4.84 5.53
N VAL A 1006 39.97 4.66 4.52
CA VAL A 1006 38.76 5.47 4.35
C VAL A 1006 37.60 4.92 5.19
N VAL A 1007 36.59 5.75 5.45
CA VAL A 1007 35.38 5.35 6.18
C VAL A 1007 34.47 4.51 5.29
N GLY A 1008 34.78 3.22 5.17
CA GLY A 1008 34.05 2.31 4.28
C GLY A 1008 32.87 1.59 4.91
N THR A 1009 32.82 1.42 6.22
CA THR A 1009 31.72 0.71 6.92
C THR A 1009 31.44 1.36 8.27
N ARG A 1010 30.22 1.17 8.81
CA ARG A 1010 29.90 1.74 10.12
C ARG A 1010 30.76 1.14 11.24
N ASP A 1011 31.03 -0.16 11.19
CA ASP A 1011 31.90 -0.86 12.14
C ASP A 1011 33.30 -0.24 12.16
N GLY A 1012 33.80 0.15 10.98
CA GLY A 1012 35.06 0.89 10.84
C GLY A 1012 35.08 2.16 11.67
N ILE A 1013 34.00 2.96 11.67
CA ILE A 1013 33.88 4.17 12.50
C ILE A 1013 34.08 3.84 13.98
N MET A 1014 33.36 2.84 14.48
CA MET A 1014 33.46 2.47 15.89
C MET A 1014 34.87 1.97 16.23
N LEU A 1015 35.45 1.10 15.40
CA LEU A 1015 36.78 0.54 15.63
C LEU A 1015 37.87 1.61 15.55
N ASP A 1016 37.81 2.51 14.58
CA ASP A 1016 38.78 3.60 14.42
C ASP A 1016 38.73 4.56 15.60
N LEU A 1017 37.53 5.00 16.01
CA LEU A 1017 37.37 5.88 17.17
C LEU A 1017 37.90 5.23 18.46
N ILE A 1018 37.66 3.92 18.65
CA ILE A 1018 38.23 3.17 19.78
C ILE A 1018 39.76 3.11 19.68
N ARG A 1019 40.33 2.94 18.47
CA ARG A 1019 41.79 2.97 18.26
C ARG A 1019 42.40 4.34 18.57
N TYR A 1020 41.68 5.43 18.29
CA TYR A 1020 42.06 6.78 18.70
C TYR A 1020 41.87 7.04 20.20
N GLY A 1021 41.21 6.13 20.94
CA GLY A 1021 41.03 6.25 22.39
C GLY A 1021 39.75 6.99 22.81
N VAL A 1022 38.78 7.12 21.91
CA VAL A 1022 37.41 7.56 22.24
C VAL A 1022 36.71 6.47 23.06
N ASP A 1023 35.85 6.86 24.00
CA ASP A 1023 35.07 5.92 24.82
C ASP A 1023 34.23 4.97 23.95
N LYS A 1024 34.17 3.69 24.30
CA LYS A 1024 33.51 2.64 23.51
C LYS A 1024 32.03 2.92 23.27
N ASN A 1025 31.31 3.39 24.28
CA ASN A 1025 29.88 3.69 24.16
C ASN A 1025 29.66 4.94 23.31
N LEU A 1026 30.50 5.97 23.50
CA LEU A 1026 30.47 7.16 22.65
C LEU A 1026 30.77 6.84 21.18
N SER A 1027 31.77 6.00 20.90
CA SER A 1027 32.09 5.52 19.54
C SER A 1027 30.91 4.80 18.90
N PHE A 1028 30.19 3.97 19.64
CA PHE A 1028 28.97 3.31 19.17
C PHE A 1028 27.85 4.30 18.84
N LYS A 1029 27.62 5.31 19.70
CA LYS A 1029 26.61 6.36 19.46
C LYS A 1029 26.93 7.19 18.23
N ILE A 1030 28.20 7.57 18.04
CA ILE A 1030 28.65 8.31 16.85
C ILE A 1030 28.43 7.45 15.60
N MET A 1031 28.85 6.19 15.62
CA MET A 1031 28.61 5.25 14.51
C MET A 1031 27.12 5.15 14.13
N GLU A 1032 26.23 4.92 15.11
CA GLU A 1032 24.79 4.76 14.84
C GLU A 1032 24.12 6.05 14.37
N MET A 1033 24.60 7.22 14.83
CA MET A 1033 24.12 8.51 14.34
C MET A 1033 24.52 8.74 12.89
N VAL A 1034 25.81 8.60 12.57
CA VAL A 1034 26.36 8.85 11.22
C VAL A 1034 25.71 7.93 10.19
N ARG A 1035 25.56 6.63 10.50
CA ARG A 1035 24.99 5.67 9.55
C ARG A 1035 23.49 5.87 9.28
N LYS A 1036 22.76 6.66 10.09
CA LYS A 1036 21.32 6.94 9.95
C LYS A 1036 21.02 8.39 9.57
N ASN A 1037 22.01 9.18 9.15
CA ASN A 1037 21.84 10.62 8.98
C ASN A 1037 21.15 11.05 7.66
N LYS A 1038 20.00 10.44 7.32
CA LYS A 1038 19.25 10.73 6.09
C LYS A 1038 18.90 12.21 5.92
N LYS A 1039 18.72 12.95 7.02
CA LYS A 1039 18.37 14.38 7.05
C LYS A 1039 19.58 15.32 7.10
N GLY A 1040 20.82 14.80 7.04
CA GLY A 1040 22.03 15.62 7.07
C GLY A 1040 22.18 16.44 8.35
N LYS A 1041 21.66 15.96 9.49
CA LYS A 1041 21.80 16.64 10.77
C LYS A 1041 23.29 16.78 11.14
N PRO A 1042 23.72 17.93 11.67
CA PRO A 1042 25.08 18.08 12.13
C PRO A 1042 25.35 17.12 13.29
N ILE A 1043 26.56 16.56 13.32
CA ILE A 1043 27.05 15.80 14.48
C ILE A 1043 27.11 16.78 15.67
N PRO A 1044 26.54 16.45 16.85
CA PRO A 1044 26.58 17.32 18.02
C PRO A 1044 28.00 17.77 18.36
N GLU A 1045 28.16 19.06 18.70
CA GLU A 1045 29.49 19.63 18.95
C GLU A 1045 30.21 18.94 20.12
N GLU A 1046 29.49 18.38 21.10
CA GLU A 1046 30.12 17.58 22.17
C GLU A 1046 30.86 16.35 21.62
N MET A 1047 30.29 15.68 20.61
CA MET A 1047 30.87 14.48 20.01
C MET A 1047 32.08 14.86 19.16
N VAL A 1048 31.97 16.00 18.45
CA VAL A 1048 33.09 16.56 17.67
C VAL A 1048 34.24 16.97 18.59
N ALA A 1049 33.95 17.64 19.70
CA ALA A 1049 34.95 18.02 20.69
C ALA A 1049 35.65 16.78 21.28
N ALA A 1050 34.91 15.73 21.61
CA ALA A 1050 35.48 14.47 22.09
C ALA A 1050 36.39 13.79 21.05
N MET A 1051 36.03 13.82 19.76
CA MET A 1051 36.89 13.33 18.67
C MET A 1051 38.17 14.15 18.54
N ARG A 1052 38.08 15.47 18.58
CA ARG A 1052 39.24 16.38 18.51
C ARG A 1052 40.16 16.25 19.73
N GLU A 1053 39.61 16.04 20.92
CA GLU A 1053 40.38 15.80 22.16
C GLU A 1053 41.27 14.55 22.04
N LYS A 1054 40.80 13.54 21.29
CA LYS A 1054 41.55 12.30 21.02
C LYS A 1054 42.34 12.34 19.71
N GLU A 1055 42.59 13.53 19.19
CA GLU A 1055 43.41 13.77 17.99
C GLU A 1055 42.91 13.04 16.73
N VAL A 1056 41.59 12.81 16.63
CA VAL A 1056 40.98 12.30 15.39
C VAL A 1056 41.18 13.34 14.27
N PRO A 1057 41.70 12.96 13.08
CA PRO A 1057 41.98 13.91 12.01
C PRO A 1057 40.74 14.68 11.54
N GLU A 1058 40.88 15.97 11.24
CA GLU A 1058 39.74 16.81 10.83
C GLU A 1058 39.09 16.32 9.52
N TRP A 1059 39.88 15.80 8.58
CA TRP A 1059 39.34 15.20 7.34
C TRP A 1059 38.41 14.02 7.63
N TYR A 1060 38.67 13.25 8.70
CA TYR A 1060 37.85 12.11 9.11
C TYR A 1060 36.52 12.62 9.65
N ILE A 1061 36.56 13.63 10.52
CA ILE A 1061 35.37 14.28 11.08
C ILE A 1061 34.50 14.88 9.97
N ASP A 1062 35.11 15.56 9.00
CA ASP A 1062 34.39 16.12 7.84
C ASP A 1062 33.79 15.05 6.94
N SER A 1063 34.45 13.89 6.81
CA SER A 1063 33.88 12.73 6.12
C SER A 1063 32.64 12.20 6.85
N LEU A 1064 32.69 12.09 8.18
CA LEU A 1064 31.55 11.64 8.99
C LEU A 1064 30.33 12.57 8.87
N ARG A 1065 30.54 13.88 8.72
CA ARG A 1065 29.46 14.87 8.55
C ARG A 1065 28.69 14.70 7.24
N LYS A 1066 29.34 14.18 6.19
CA LYS A 1066 28.75 14.02 4.85
C LYS A 1066 27.90 12.76 4.71
N ILE A 1067 28.26 11.69 5.41
CA ILE A 1067 27.62 10.37 5.28
C ILE A 1067 26.14 10.44 5.69
N LYS A 1068 25.25 10.09 4.76
CA LYS A 1068 23.79 10.00 5.01
C LYS A 1068 23.34 8.60 5.40
N TYR A 1069 24.04 7.58 4.91
CA TYR A 1069 23.76 6.17 5.16
C TYR A 1069 25.02 5.32 4.95
N MET A 1070 25.21 4.25 5.74
CA MET A 1070 26.39 3.39 5.66
C MET A 1070 26.08 1.94 6.07
N PHE A 1071 26.67 0.96 5.37
CA PHE A 1071 26.50 -0.47 5.64
C PHE A 1071 27.32 -1.00 6.84
N PRO A 1072 26.84 -2.10 7.48
CA PRO A 1072 27.67 -2.92 8.37
C PRO A 1072 28.71 -3.74 7.60
N LYS A 1073 29.86 -3.94 8.23
CA LYS A 1073 30.97 -4.75 7.71
C LYS A 1073 30.57 -6.21 7.47
N ALA A 1074 29.70 -6.79 8.31
CA ALA A 1074 29.17 -8.13 8.13
C ALA A 1074 28.37 -8.29 6.82
N HIS A 1075 27.55 -7.30 6.47
CA HIS A 1075 26.80 -7.30 5.22
C HIS A 1075 27.75 -7.17 4.02
N ALA A 1076 28.72 -6.24 4.09
CA ALA A 1076 29.75 -6.11 3.07
C ALA A 1076 30.54 -7.42 2.87
N ALA A 1077 30.94 -8.10 3.95
CA ALA A 1077 31.63 -9.38 3.89
C ALA A 1077 30.79 -10.45 3.15
N ALA A 1078 29.51 -10.61 3.49
CA ALA A 1078 28.65 -11.61 2.85
C ALA A 1078 28.47 -11.38 1.33
N TYR A 1079 28.31 -10.13 0.91
CA TYR A 1079 28.17 -9.79 -0.51
C TYR A 1079 29.49 -9.93 -1.27
N VAL A 1080 30.63 -9.54 -0.68
CA VAL A 1080 31.95 -9.74 -1.30
C VAL A 1080 32.30 -11.22 -1.38
N MET A 1081 32.00 -12.03 -0.36
CA MET A 1081 32.14 -13.50 -0.43
C MET A 1081 31.36 -14.07 -1.61
N SER A 1082 30.13 -13.59 -1.81
CA SER A 1082 29.30 -14.01 -2.95
C SER A 1082 29.89 -13.56 -4.29
N ALA A 1083 30.46 -12.34 -4.36
CA ALA A 1083 31.14 -11.85 -5.55
C ALA A 1083 32.40 -12.66 -5.89
N ILE A 1084 33.19 -13.06 -4.89
CA ILE A 1084 34.38 -13.91 -5.09
C ILE A 1084 33.95 -15.32 -5.54
N ARG A 1085 32.94 -15.92 -4.92
CA ARG A 1085 32.41 -17.23 -5.36
C ARG A 1085 31.96 -17.20 -6.82
N LEU A 1086 31.11 -16.25 -7.18
CA LEU A 1086 30.65 -16.09 -8.57
C LEU A 1086 31.82 -15.75 -9.53
N GLY A 1087 32.78 -14.95 -9.08
CA GLY A 1087 33.99 -14.61 -9.81
C GLY A 1087 34.84 -15.84 -10.14
N TRP A 1088 34.94 -16.79 -9.22
CA TRP A 1088 35.63 -18.05 -9.46
C TRP A 1088 35.01 -18.84 -10.63
N TYR A 1089 33.68 -18.98 -10.66
CA TYR A 1089 33.00 -19.59 -11.81
C TYR A 1089 33.18 -18.75 -13.07
N LYS A 1090 33.17 -17.42 -12.99
CA LYS A 1090 33.41 -16.57 -14.15
C LYS A 1090 34.79 -16.80 -14.78
N VAL A 1091 35.83 -16.99 -13.97
CA VAL A 1091 37.20 -17.26 -14.43
C VAL A 1091 37.32 -18.70 -14.93
N HIS A 1092 36.95 -19.67 -14.10
CA HIS A 1092 37.29 -21.09 -14.30
C HIS A 1092 36.20 -21.92 -14.97
N GLN A 1093 34.93 -21.49 -14.90
CA GLN A 1093 33.75 -22.20 -15.43
C GLN A 1093 32.79 -21.25 -16.18
N PRO A 1094 33.27 -20.53 -17.22
CA PRO A 1094 32.57 -19.37 -17.76
C PRO A 1094 31.20 -19.70 -18.38
N VAL A 1095 31.06 -20.84 -19.04
CA VAL A 1095 29.77 -21.26 -19.63
C VAL A 1095 28.72 -21.47 -18.53
N ALA A 1096 29.07 -22.19 -17.45
CA ALA A 1096 28.19 -22.39 -16.31
C ALA A 1096 27.81 -21.05 -15.65
N PHE A 1097 28.77 -20.12 -15.53
CA PHE A 1097 28.51 -18.78 -15.01
C PHE A 1097 27.45 -18.03 -15.84
N TYR A 1098 27.65 -17.86 -17.15
CA TYR A 1098 26.69 -17.12 -17.98
C TYR A 1098 25.33 -17.81 -18.05
N CYS A 1099 25.29 -19.14 -18.14
CA CYS A 1099 24.05 -19.92 -18.09
C CYS A 1099 23.26 -19.67 -16.79
N ALA A 1100 23.93 -19.70 -15.63
CA ALA A 1100 23.27 -19.49 -14.34
C ALA A 1100 22.75 -18.05 -14.19
N ILE A 1101 23.56 -17.04 -14.54
CA ILE A 1101 23.16 -15.63 -14.44
C ILE A 1101 21.97 -15.32 -15.36
N LEU A 1102 22.04 -15.73 -16.64
CA LEU A 1102 20.97 -15.49 -17.60
C LEU A 1102 19.71 -16.31 -17.32
N THR A 1103 19.83 -17.49 -16.68
CA THR A 1103 18.65 -18.28 -16.28
C THR A 1103 17.88 -17.61 -15.14
N VAL A 1104 18.58 -17.09 -14.14
CA VAL A 1104 17.95 -16.51 -12.95
C VAL A 1104 17.48 -15.08 -13.19
N ALA A 1105 18.25 -14.28 -13.93
CA ALA A 1105 17.94 -12.89 -14.24
C ALA A 1105 18.03 -12.61 -15.76
N PRO A 1106 17.12 -13.18 -16.58
CA PRO A 1106 17.11 -12.99 -18.04
C PRO A 1106 16.57 -11.63 -18.49
N GLU A 1107 16.20 -10.73 -17.58
CA GLU A 1107 15.40 -9.53 -17.89
C GLU A 1107 15.99 -8.72 -19.05
N GLY A 1108 15.16 -8.44 -20.04
CA GLY A 1108 15.55 -7.71 -21.25
C GLY A 1108 16.33 -8.51 -22.29
N PHE A 1109 16.74 -9.76 -22.03
CA PHE A 1109 17.46 -10.57 -23.03
C PHE A 1109 16.61 -10.82 -24.28
N ASP A 1110 17.20 -10.57 -25.45
CA ASP A 1110 16.56 -10.75 -26.75
C ASP A 1110 17.40 -11.66 -27.65
N ALA A 1111 16.94 -12.91 -27.81
CA ALA A 1111 17.60 -13.91 -28.64
C ALA A 1111 17.66 -13.52 -30.13
N THR A 1112 16.73 -12.68 -30.62
CA THR A 1112 16.70 -12.26 -32.03
C THR A 1112 17.83 -11.27 -32.35
N VAL A 1113 18.23 -10.45 -31.38
CA VAL A 1113 19.40 -9.56 -31.49
C VAL A 1113 20.68 -10.39 -31.40
N VAL A 1114 20.75 -11.28 -30.42
CA VAL A 1114 21.93 -12.10 -30.13
C VAL A 1114 22.24 -13.07 -31.29
N ALA A 1115 21.23 -13.68 -31.89
CA ALA A 1115 21.38 -14.59 -33.03
C ALA A 1115 21.97 -13.92 -34.28
N ARG A 1116 21.81 -12.59 -34.43
CA ARG A 1116 22.43 -11.80 -35.52
C ARG A 1116 23.91 -11.51 -35.29
N GLY A 1117 24.44 -11.88 -34.12
CA GLY A 1117 25.86 -11.80 -33.76
C GLY A 1117 26.28 -10.49 -33.11
N ARG A 1118 27.54 -10.44 -32.68
CA ARG A 1118 28.10 -9.38 -31.81
C ARG A 1118 27.87 -7.95 -32.33
N ARG A 1119 27.95 -7.74 -33.64
CA ARG A 1119 27.76 -6.40 -34.22
C ARG A 1119 26.36 -5.86 -33.94
N ALA A 1120 25.32 -6.69 -34.11
CA ALA A 1120 23.95 -6.30 -33.83
C ALA A 1120 23.75 -5.97 -32.34
N VAL A 1121 24.32 -6.79 -31.45
CA VAL A 1121 24.32 -6.56 -29.99
C VAL A 1121 24.90 -5.18 -29.65
N VAL A 1122 26.10 -4.86 -30.15
CA VAL A 1122 26.76 -3.57 -29.88
C VAL A 1122 26.00 -2.39 -30.50
N ASP A 1123 25.47 -2.54 -31.71
CA ASP A 1123 24.73 -1.47 -32.38
C ASP A 1123 23.41 -1.17 -31.64
N THR A 1124 22.72 -2.19 -31.10
CA THR A 1124 21.55 -2.01 -30.22
C THR A 1124 21.92 -1.26 -28.94
N MET A 1125 23.05 -1.60 -28.31
CA MET A 1125 23.52 -0.89 -27.11
C MET A 1125 23.82 0.58 -27.41
N ARG A 1126 24.46 0.88 -28.54
CA ARG A 1126 24.77 2.26 -28.97
C ARG A 1126 23.51 3.08 -29.17
N ASP A 1127 22.48 2.51 -29.81
CA ASP A 1127 21.19 3.17 -30.01
C ASP A 1127 20.55 3.56 -28.67
N ILE A 1128 20.42 2.60 -27.75
CA ILE A 1128 19.80 2.82 -26.44
C ILE A 1128 20.59 3.84 -25.62
N ASN A 1129 21.92 3.75 -25.62
CA ASN A 1129 22.79 4.67 -24.89
C ASN A 1129 22.72 6.11 -25.45
N ALA A 1130 22.55 6.29 -26.77
CA ALA A 1130 22.41 7.61 -27.38
C ALA A 1130 21.13 8.35 -26.91
N ARG A 1131 20.10 7.61 -26.51
CA ARG A 1131 18.81 8.12 -26.02
C ARG A 1131 18.51 7.70 -24.58
N TRP A 1132 19.56 7.53 -23.76
CA TRP A 1132 19.46 6.95 -22.41
C TRP A 1132 18.41 7.62 -21.50
N ASN A 1133 18.28 8.95 -21.58
CA ASN A 1133 17.32 9.71 -20.77
C ASN A 1133 15.86 9.48 -21.21
N ASP A 1134 15.64 9.15 -22.48
CA ASP A 1134 14.32 8.88 -23.07
C ASP A 1134 14.02 7.36 -23.14
N ALA A 1135 15.01 6.51 -22.85
CA ALA A 1135 14.88 5.06 -22.89
C ALA A 1135 13.96 4.55 -21.76
N THR A 1136 13.06 3.66 -22.15
CA THR A 1136 12.15 2.96 -21.23
C THR A 1136 12.92 1.98 -20.34
N GLN A 1137 12.32 1.55 -19.22
CA GLN A 1137 12.96 0.57 -18.33
C GLN A 1137 13.31 -0.72 -19.08
N LYS A 1138 12.38 -1.24 -19.90
CA LYS A 1138 12.61 -2.44 -20.74
C LYS A 1138 13.84 -2.31 -21.65
N GLU A 1139 14.08 -1.12 -22.20
CA GLU A 1139 15.25 -0.88 -23.06
C GLU A 1139 16.54 -0.81 -22.24
N LYS A 1140 16.49 -0.29 -21.02
CA LYS A 1140 17.63 -0.30 -20.09
C LYS A 1140 17.96 -1.72 -19.63
N ASP A 1141 16.96 -2.55 -19.40
CA ASP A 1141 17.15 -3.97 -19.08
C ASP A 1141 17.77 -4.72 -20.26
N LEU A 1142 17.27 -4.47 -21.49
CA LEU A 1142 17.86 -4.99 -22.73
C LEU A 1142 19.32 -4.56 -22.88
N PHE A 1143 19.65 -3.30 -22.62
CA PHE A 1143 21.03 -2.81 -22.65
C PHE A 1143 21.94 -3.62 -21.71
N GLY A 1144 21.49 -3.87 -20.47
CA GLY A 1144 22.21 -4.70 -19.51
C GLY A 1144 22.43 -6.13 -20.02
N ALA A 1145 21.37 -6.80 -20.50
CA ALA A 1145 21.47 -8.14 -21.07
C ALA A 1145 22.43 -8.22 -22.27
N MET A 1146 22.46 -7.17 -23.11
CA MET A 1146 23.38 -7.09 -24.25
C MET A 1146 24.85 -6.92 -23.83
N GLN A 1147 25.15 -6.26 -22.69
CA GLN A 1147 26.51 -6.23 -22.13
C GLN A 1147 27.01 -7.64 -21.84
N PHE A 1148 26.18 -8.49 -21.22
CA PHE A 1148 26.51 -9.89 -20.95
C PHE A 1148 26.74 -10.69 -22.23
N ALA A 1149 25.83 -10.54 -23.21
CA ALA A 1149 25.97 -11.25 -24.47
C ALA A 1149 27.26 -10.84 -25.22
N ASN A 1150 27.61 -9.55 -25.19
CA ASN A 1150 28.85 -9.04 -25.78
C ASN A 1150 30.10 -9.58 -25.07
N GLU A 1151 30.16 -9.58 -23.73
CA GLU A 1151 31.28 -10.16 -22.98
C GLU A 1151 31.45 -11.65 -23.29
N CYS A 1152 30.35 -12.41 -23.27
CA CYS A 1152 30.32 -13.83 -23.60
C CYS A 1152 30.88 -14.11 -25.01
N MET A 1153 30.45 -13.33 -26.02
CA MET A 1153 30.94 -13.47 -27.40
C MET A 1153 32.42 -13.09 -27.54
N LEU A 1154 32.91 -12.10 -26.78
CA LEU A 1154 34.34 -11.74 -26.77
C LEU A 1154 35.23 -12.84 -26.18
N ARG A 1155 34.67 -13.67 -25.28
CA ARG A 1155 35.33 -14.86 -24.73
C ARG A 1155 35.23 -16.08 -25.65
N ASN A 1156 34.78 -15.91 -26.89
CA ASN A 1156 34.57 -16.96 -27.90
C ASN A 1156 33.50 -18.00 -27.52
N ILE A 1157 32.58 -17.67 -26.63
CA ILE A 1157 31.44 -18.51 -26.27
C ILE A 1157 30.25 -18.12 -27.15
N LYS A 1158 29.66 -19.08 -27.87
CA LYS A 1158 28.55 -18.81 -28.79
C LYS A 1158 27.21 -19.03 -28.09
N PHE A 1159 26.22 -18.25 -28.50
CA PHE A 1159 24.82 -18.53 -28.22
C PHE A 1159 24.26 -19.39 -29.35
N LEU A 1160 23.86 -20.62 -29.03
CA LEU A 1160 23.19 -21.51 -29.95
C LEU A 1160 21.70 -21.11 -30.03
N PRO A 1161 21.11 -21.11 -31.24
CA PRO A 1161 19.74 -20.64 -31.46
C PRO A 1161 18.72 -21.48 -30.68
N VAL A 1162 17.50 -20.97 -30.53
CA VAL A 1162 16.43 -21.77 -29.93
C VAL A 1162 16.14 -23.00 -30.81
N SER A 1163 15.97 -24.16 -30.17
CA SER A 1163 15.77 -25.45 -30.83
C SER A 1163 14.60 -26.19 -30.20
N LEU A 1164 13.70 -26.72 -31.03
CA LEU A 1164 12.61 -27.58 -30.56
C LEU A 1164 13.13 -28.80 -29.79
N GLU A 1165 14.24 -29.39 -30.23
CA GLU A 1165 14.79 -30.63 -29.68
C GLU A 1165 15.55 -30.39 -28.37
N HIS A 1166 16.32 -29.30 -28.28
CA HIS A 1166 17.31 -29.11 -27.22
C HIS A 1166 17.03 -27.96 -26.25
N SER A 1167 16.24 -26.96 -26.63
CA SER A 1167 16.00 -25.80 -25.75
C SER A 1167 15.08 -26.15 -24.59
N HIS A 1168 15.37 -25.55 -23.43
CA HIS A 1168 14.47 -25.54 -22.28
C HIS A 1168 13.42 -24.44 -22.41
N ALA A 1169 12.34 -24.50 -21.62
CA ALA A 1169 11.35 -23.43 -21.53
C ALA A 1169 11.99 -22.10 -21.09
N LYS A 1170 12.72 -22.13 -19.97
CA LYS A 1170 13.27 -20.95 -19.27
C LYS A 1170 14.79 -20.94 -19.07
N GLU A 1171 15.47 -22.07 -19.20
CA GLU A 1171 16.86 -22.21 -18.76
C GLU A 1171 17.85 -22.03 -19.93
N PHE A 1172 18.90 -21.26 -19.72
CA PHE A 1172 20.06 -21.22 -20.62
C PHE A 1172 20.95 -22.41 -20.31
N LEU A 1173 21.07 -23.35 -21.24
CA LEU A 1173 21.76 -24.63 -20.99
C LEU A 1173 23.20 -24.62 -21.53
N PRO A 1174 24.17 -25.19 -20.80
CA PRO A 1174 25.50 -25.43 -21.34
C PRO A 1174 25.45 -26.56 -22.38
N GLU A 1175 26.02 -26.33 -23.56
CA GLU A 1175 26.06 -27.31 -24.67
C GLU A 1175 27.37 -27.18 -25.43
N ASP A 1176 28.24 -28.21 -25.38
CA ASP A 1176 29.52 -28.28 -26.11
C ASP A 1176 30.40 -27.02 -25.97
N GLY A 1177 30.50 -26.47 -24.76
CA GLY A 1177 31.26 -25.24 -24.48
C GLY A 1177 30.58 -23.93 -24.94
N ASN A 1178 29.32 -24.01 -25.35
CA ASN A 1178 28.46 -22.91 -25.78
C ASN A 1178 27.18 -22.85 -24.95
N ILE A 1179 26.31 -21.89 -25.24
CA ILE A 1179 25.08 -21.63 -24.48
C ILE A 1179 23.86 -21.83 -25.39
N ARG A 1180 23.00 -22.81 -25.08
CA ARG A 1180 21.70 -23.00 -25.75
C ARG A 1180 20.67 -22.04 -25.16
N MET A 1181 20.07 -21.21 -26.02
CA MET A 1181 19.03 -20.26 -25.61
C MET A 1181 17.67 -20.96 -25.36
N PRO A 1182 16.90 -20.55 -24.33
CA PRO A 1182 15.57 -21.10 -24.04
C PRO A 1182 14.47 -20.51 -24.93
N PHE A 1183 13.29 -21.10 -24.93
CA PHE A 1183 12.14 -20.56 -25.69
C PHE A 1183 11.74 -19.15 -25.21
N MET A 1184 11.74 -18.89 -23.90
CA MET A 1184 11.40 -17.58 -23.32
C MET A 1184 12.35 -16.44 -23.71
N SER A 1185 13.54 -16.75 -24.25
CA SER A 1185 14.47 -15.73 -24.72
C SER A 1185 14.03 -15.04 -26.02
N LEU A 1186 12.99 -15.57 -26.68
CA LEU A 1186 12.36 -14.97 -27.85
C LEU A 1186 11.28 -13.96 -27.43
N PRO A 1187 11.38 -12.67 -27.82
CA PRO A 1187 10.37 -11.68 -27.52
C PRO A 1187 8.98 -12.10 -27.99
N GLY A 1188 8.00 -12.12 -27.08
CA GLY A 1188 6.62 -12.52 -27.36
C GLY A 1188 6.29 -13.99 -27.05
N VAL A 1189 7.27 -14.80 -26.66
CA VAL A 1189 7.03 -16.16 -26.13
C VAL A 1189 6.98 -16.10 -24.60
N GLY A 1190 5.77 -16.13 -24.04
CA GLY A 1190 5.56 -16.13 -22.59
C GLY A 1190 5.88 -17.48 -21.94
N GLU A 1191 6.02 -17.49 -20.61
CA GLU A 1191 6.37 -18.67 -19.81
C GLU A 1191 5.45 -19.87 -20.05
N ASN A 1192 4.13 -19.66 -20.03
CA ASN A 1192 3.15 -20.72 -20.27
C ASN A 1192 3.31 -21.36 -21.67
N ALA A 1193 3.58 -20.55 -22.69
CA ALA A 1193 3.80 -21.05 -24.04
C ALA A 1193 5.11 -21.85 -24.14
N ALA A 1194 6.19 -21.34 -23.54
CA ALA A 1194 7.48 -22.01 -23.49
C ALA A 1194 7.41 -23.36 -22.74
N LEU A 1195 6.71 -23.41 -21.60
CA LEU A 1195 6.47 -24.64 -20.85
C LEU A 1195 5.60 -25.62 -21.65
N ALA A 1196 4.54 -25.13 -22.30
CA ALA A 1196 3.68 -25.98 -23.12
C ALA A 1196 4.42 -26.62 -24.30
N ILE A 1197 5.32 -25.88 -24.96
CA ILE A 1197 6.21 -26.42 -25.99
C ILE A 1197 7.04 -27.54 -25.37
N MET A 1198 7.79 -27.24 -24.31
CA MET A 1198 8.68 -28.21 -23.68
C MET A 1198 7.96 -29.49 -23.21
N ASN A 1199 6.80 -29.36 -22.57
CA ASN A 1199 6.01 -30.49 -22.09
C ASN A 1199 5.47 -31.33 -23.26
N ALA A 1200 4.99 -30.69 -24.34
CA ALA A 1200 4.53 -31.41 -25.53
C ALA A 1200 5.67 -32.24 -26.18
N ARG A 1201 6.92 -31.77 -26.11
CA ARG A 1201 8.10 -32.56 -26.54
C ARG A 1201 8.31 -33.81 -25.69
N GLU A 1202 8.15 -33.68 -24.37
CA GLU A 1202 8.40 -34.77 -23.41
C GLU A 1202 7.37 -35.89 -23.57
N ASP A 1203 6.14 -35.56 -23.96
CA ASP A 1203 5.10 -36.53 -24.26
C ASP A 1203 5.43 -37.31 -25.55
N GLU A 1204 5.58 -36.61 -26.68
CA GLU A 1204 5.91 -37.22 -27.98
C GLU A 1204 6.64 -36.22 -28.92
N PRO A 1205 7.49 -36.70 -29.85
CA PRO A 1205 8.12 -35.87 -30.87
C PRO A 1205 7.12 -35.08 -31.71
N TYR A 1206 7.52 -33.90 -32.18
CA TYR A 1206 6.68 -33.08 -33.06
C TYR A 1206 6.65 -33.63 -34.49
N PHE A 1207 5.46 -33.76 -35.06
CA PHE A 1207 5.30 -34.27 -36.43
C PHE A 1207 5.11 -33.18 -37.48
N SER A 1208 4.51 -32.05 -37.10
CA SER A 1208 4.25 -30.91 -37.97
C SER A 1208 4.07 -29.62 -37.15
N VAL A 1209 4.02 -28.48 -37.83
CA VAL A 1209 3.70 -27.19 -37.20
C VAL A 1209 2.28 -27.21 -36.62
N GLU A 1210 1.33 -27.80 -37.34
CA GLU A 1210 -0.06 -27.98 -36.87
C GLU A 1210 -0.15 -28.86 -35.62
N ASP A 1211 0.61 -29.97 -35.56
CA ASP A 1211 0.69 -30.84 -34.38
C ASP A 1211 1.19 -30.07 -33.16
N LEU A 1212 2.32 -29.36 -33.29
CA LEU A 1212 2.87 -28.51 -32.23
C LEU A 1212 1.83 -27.47 -31.77
N GLN A 1213 1.16 -26.80 -32.72
CA GLN A 1213 0.20 -25.76 -32.40
C GLN A 1213 -1.00 -26.31 -31.60
N LEU A 1214 -1.52 -27.48 -31.97
CA LEU A 1214 -2.64 -28.12 -31.31
C LEU A 1214 -2.27 -28.65 -29.93
N ARG A 1215 -1.15 -29.38 -29.81
CA ARG A 1215 -0.72 -30.00 -28.55
C ARG A 1215 -0.27 -28.97 -27.51
N ALA A 1216 0.55 -28.00 -27.91
CA ALA A 1216 1.01 -26.95 -27.02
C ALA A 1216 0.02 -25.76 -26.92
N LYS A 1217 -1.14 -25.83 -27.59
CA LYS A 1217 -2.21 -24.80 -27.60
C LYS A 1217 -1.68 -23.39 -27.89
N LEU A 1218 -0.77 -23.29 -28.86
CA LEU A 1218 -0.07 -22.05 -29.16
C LEU A 1218 -0.93 -21.11 -30.01
N ASN A 1219 -0.90 -19.82 -29.67
CA ASN A 1219 -1.52 -18.80 -30.51
C ASN A 1219 -0.71 -18.58 -31.81
N LYS A 1220 -1.35 -18.00 -32.83
CA LYS A 1220 -0.71 -17.76 -34.13
C LYS A 1220 0.53 -16.86 -34.04
N SER A 1221 0.53 -15.89 -33.12
CA SER A 1221 1.67 -14.99 -32.93
C SER A 1221 2.92 -15.73 -32.44
N VAL A 1222 2.79 -16.68 -31.51
CA VAL A 1222 3.92 -17.47 -31.00
C VAL A 1222 4.47 -18.37 -32.10
N ILE A 1223 3.61 -19.03 -32.90
CA ILE A 1223 4.03 -19.82 -34.05
C ILE A 1223 4.82 -18.97 -35.06
N GLU A 1224 4.36 -17.75 -35.35
CA GLU A 1224 5.04 -16.86 -36.28
C GLU A 1224 6.40 -16.38 -35.76
N ILE A 1225 6.52 -16.15 -34.44
CA ILE A 1225 7.81 -15.84 -33.80
C ILE A 1225 8.78 -17.02 -33.93
N LEU A 1226 8.32 -18.24 -33.67
CA LEU A 1226 9.15 -19.45 -33.82
C LEU A 1226 9.58 -19.66 -35.28
N ARG A 1227 8.68 -19.41 -36.24
CA ARG A 1227 8.94 -19.50 -37.68
C ARG A 1227 9.98 -18.48 -38.13
N THR A 1228 9.80 -17.21 -37.79
CA THR A 1228 10.70 -16.11 -38.19
C THR A 1228 12.12 -16.31 -37.65
N ASN A 1229 12.26 -16.99 -36.50
CA ASN A 1229 13.55 -17.30 -35.88
C ASN A 1229 14.11 -18.67 -36.28
N GLY A 1230 13.55 -19.33 -37.30
CA GLY A 1230 14.06 -20.59 -37.86
C GLY A 1230 13.90 -21.81 -36.94
N VAL A 1231 13.08 -21.71 -35.89
CA VAL A 1231 12.88 -22.79 -34.90
C VAL A 1231 12.06 -23.94 -35.50
N LEU A 1232 11.21 -23.64 -36.49
CA LEU A 1232 10.28 -24.59 -37.12
C LEU A 1232 10.79 -25.17 -38.44
N ASP A 1233 11.98 -24.79 -38.91
CA ASP A 1233 12.50 -25.09 -40.27
C ASP A 1233 12.60 -26.59 -40.60
N ARG A 1234 12.63 -27.45 -39.57
CA ARG A 1234 12.73 -28.91 -39.71
C ARG A 1234 11.36 -29.62 -39.73
N LEU A 1235 10.26 -28.90 -39.52
CA LEU A 1235 8.90 -29.46 -39.51
C LEU A 1235 8.15 -29.15 -40.80
N SER A 1236 7.30 -30.07 -41.25
CA SER A 1236 6.30 -29.77 -42.29
C SER A 1236 5.14 -28.97 -41.70
N GLU A 1237 4.42 -28.19 -42.53
CA GLU A 1237 3.26 -27.40 -42.06
C GLU A 1237 2.15 -28.30 -41.51
N THR A 1238 1.83 -29.39 -42.22
CA THR A 1238 0.84 -30.39 -41.80
C THR A 1238 1.44 -31.79 -41.85
N ALA A 1239 0.86 -32.72 -41.09
CA ALA A 1239 1.17 -34.14 -41.21
C ALA A 1239 0.37 -34.70 -42.41
N GLN A 1240 1.05 -35.26 -43.41
CA GLN A 1240 0.39 -35.80 -44.61
C GLN A 1240 -0.38 -37.11 -44.34
N ILE A 1241 -0.17 -37.75 -43.17
CA ILE A 1241 -0.82 -39.00 -42.76
C ILE A 1241 -1.09 -38.93 -41.25
N SER A 1242 -2.37 -39.03 -40.84
CA SER A 1242 -2.78 -39.30 -39.45
C SER A 1242 -2.94 -40.82 -39.31
N MET A 1243 -2.29 -41.44 -38.31
CA MET A 1243 -2.38 -42.90 -38.11
C MET A 1243 -3.80 -43.38 -37.72
N PHE A 1244 -4.68 -42.48 -37.28
CA PHE A 1244 -6.10 -42.80 -37.05
C PHE A 1244 -6.92 -42.90 -38.34
N ASP A 1245 -6.41 -42.40 -39.48
CA ASP A 1245 -7.06 -42.54 -40.79
C ASP A 1245 -6.64 -43.83 -41.54
N LEU A 1246 -5.73 -44.62 -40.94
CA LEU A 1246 -5.21 -45.88 -41.50
C LEU A 1246 -5.85 -47.14 -40.87
N PHE A 1247 -6.79 -47.00 -39.93
CA PHE A 1247 -7.51 -48.10 -39.28
C PHE A 1247 -9.03 -47.98 -39.37
#